data_AF-E1Z5Q1-F1
#
_entry.id   AF-E1Z5Q1-F1
#
_cell.length_a   1.000
_cell.length_b   1.000
_cell.length_c   1.000
_cell.angle_alpha   90.00
_cell.angle_beta   90.00
_cell.angle_gamma   90.00
#
_symmetry.space_group_name_H-M   'P 1'
#
loop_
_entity.id
_entity.type
_entity.pdbx_description
1 polymer ?
#
loop_
_entity_poly.entity_id
_entity_poly.type
_entity_poly.pdbx_seq_one_letter_code
_entity_poly.pdbx_strand_id
1 'polypeptide(L)'
;MDIHRDAWAEWMGMEARHRRLVLQLLLRIGEGRFDPDPSKTIRKMSGSAAGDFGNIEAGAAACHPPLLPCRRGVYLAQLPRSASLIFEVAPEVDVRRSMVDAHGQRHMQYHDVIRIWFVSLDEGRASEALDLIAASYRKGQSARRQLLLEAHRGGGGSGNGGGNGVQEVRLPADYRSREVDRAAAATAAAAIAAEAAAGGGKGVLRRRYFPPASTEADSYTVLKFHPLEDAMLHSVMTNEGQTDVDFRFRLSPAEADVVERMPYPPQSLILLGRSGTGKTTVALFRMFDRWRRSFEDGQPLHQVFVTVSATLKEQVAKAFVRLRSGLPAVTPDRAAAYAAAAARPYHSFKGLPEEAWPLFLSAKQYLHMLDGTLRQPFFKRRADGSFFYASEAQDDDDGMSVLVDLAHAGAAAGEGGSGAEPAGGVEEGARIRVTFSLFQSSMFRRLRPGQKVDFDASLAWQEIVSYIKGTKQAVEGSGRLTEDEYLSDIGRKQAPNFGPESRRLIYQLSTAYEQEKKRGLTEGHVTHFLYDAADVVAWIHRRLREEGYRGEPIHELYCDEVQDFTQAELLLSLRVVSDPNGIALFGDTCQTIARGIGFRFTDVKQLFYQAQREAQLAASAGKGWDEAAVQMPDIVPLEVNYRTHSGVLDVAASVVQLLRRFFSEQIDDLKPEQAFLEARSWDSTPGNVAMLLSGGDANEAWKTEFGANQVVLRRTLASPVPHFLAKIDAVVMTIPQAKGLEFNDVFILNFFADSPCKEEWRILLQALPC
;
A
#
# COMPACT_ATOMS: atom_id res chain seq x y z
N MET A 1 -16.98 -8.37 -16.69
CA MET A 1 -18.02 -8.03 -15.70
C MET A 1 -17.34 -7.91 -14.37
N ASP A 2 -17.91 -7.17 -13.44
CA ASP A 2 -17.38 -7.06 -12.08
C ASP A 2 -18.48 -7.44 -11.08
N ILE A 3 -18.13 -7.87 -9.87
CA ILE A 3 -19.06 -8.37 -8.85
C ILE A 3 -18.73 -7.82 -7.45
N HIS A 4 -19.76 -7.50 -6.66
CA HIS A 4 -19.59 -7.13 -5.25
C HIS A 4 -19.24 -8.35 -4.39
N ARG A 5 -18.52 -8.14 -3.27
CA ARG A 5 -18.04 -9.23 -2.41
C ARG A 5 -19.14 -10.16 -1.89
N ASP A 6 -20.29 -9.59 -1.54
CA ASP A 6 -21.36 -10.33 -0.86
C ASP A 6 -22.27 -11.03 -1.86
N ALA A 7 -22.48 -10.40 -3.03
CA ALA A 7 -23.05 -11.05 -4.21
C ALA A 7 -22.24 -12.27 -4.66
N TRP A 8 -20.90 -12.19 -4.54
CA TRP A 8 -19.99 -13.31 -4.75
C TRP A 8 -20.12 -14.38 -3.64
N ALA A 9 -20.13 -13.98 -2.37
CA ALA A 9 -20.25 -14.91 -1.23
C ALA A 9 -21.58 -15.69 -1.23
N GLU A 10 -22.70 -14.99 -1.45
CA GLU A 10 -24.03 -15.59 -1.65
C GLU A 10 -24.01 -16.59 -2.81
N TRP A 11 -23.50 -16.18 -3.98
CA TRP A 11 -23.42 -17.05 -5.16
C TRP A 11 -22.59 -18.30 -4.89
N MET A 12 -21.44 -18.18 -4.21
CA MET A 12 -20.61 -19.32 -3.79
C MET A 12 -21.33 -20.26 -2.83
N GLY A 13 -22.11 -19.72 -1.88
CA GLY A 13 -22.90 -20.49 -0.92
C GLY A 13 -24.05 -21.31 -1.54
N MET A 14 -24.47 -20.99 -2.76
CA MET A 14 -25.54 -21.75 -3.44
C MET A 14 -25.07 -23.14 -3.88
N GLU A 15 -26.01 -24.10 -3.94
CA GLU A 15 -25.77 -25.41 -4.54
C GLU A 15 -25.30 -25.31 -6.01
N ALA A 16 -24.47 -26.25 -6.45
CA ALA A 16 -23.90 -26.28 -7.81
C ALA A 16 -24.92 -26.27 -8.97
N ARG A 17 -26.19 -26.64 -8.74
CA ARG A 17 -27.27 -26.45 -9.74
C ARG A 17 -27.62 -24.97 -9.93
N HIS A 18 -27.80 -24.23 -8.84
CA HIS A 18 -28.13 -22.81 -8.86
C HIS A 18 -26.94 -21.98 -9.33
N ARG A 19 -25.71 -22.31 -8.90
CA ARG A 19 -24.50 -21.61 -9.38
C ARG A 19 -24.34 -21.68 -10.89
N ARG A 20 -24.63 -22.83 -11.52
CA ARG A 20 -24.62 -23.00 -12.98
C ARG A 20 -25.74 -22.22 -13.69
N LEU A 21 -26.93 -22.08 -13.08
CA LEU A 21 -28.01 -21.26 -13.64
C LEU A 21 -27.66 -19.77 -13.60
N VAL A 22 -27.07 -19.28 -12.51
CA VAL A 22 -26.55 -17.91 -12.41
C VAL A 22 -25.42 -17.70 -13.44
N LEU A 23 -24.49 -18.64 -13.59
CA LEU A 23 -23.43 -18.55 -14.61
C LEU A 23 -24.00 -18.47 -16.04
N GLN A 24 -25.00 -19.28 -16.38
CA GLN A 24 -25.68 -19.22 -17.68
C GLN A 24 -26.41 -17.88 -17.91
N LEU A 25 -26.99 -17.30 -16.87
CA LEU A 25 -27.60 -15.97 -16.93
C LEU A 25 -26.55 -14.88 -17.16
N LEU A 26 -25.43 -14.91 -16.43
CA LEU A 26 -24.31 -13.97 -16.61
C LEU A 26 -23.70 -14.09 -18.02
N LEU A 27 -23.47 -15.30 -18.53
CA LEU A 27 -22.99 -15.50 -19.90
C LEU A 27 -23.94 -14.86 -20.93
N ARG A 28 -25.26 -15.08 -20.81
CA ARG A 28 -26.25 -14.44 -21.69
C ARG A 28 -26.25 -12.91 -21.62
N ILE A 29 -26.08 -12.34 -20.43
CA ILE A 29 -25.96 -10.88 -20.26
C ILE A 29 -24.66 -10.38 -20.90
N GLY A 30 -23.56 -11.14 -20.80
CA GLY A 30 -22.25 -10.84 -21.40
C GLY A 30 -22.24 -10.90 -22.92
N GLU A 31 -23.03 -11.79 -23.53
CA GLU A 31 -23.30 -11.82 -24.97
C GLU A 31 -24.15 -10.64 -25.47
N GLY A 32 -24.56 -9.71 -24.58
CA GLY A 32 -25.47 -8.61 -24.88
C GLY A 32 -26.94 -9.04 -25.05
N ARG A 33 -27.31 -10.28 -24.70
CA ARG A 33 -28.65 -10.84 -24.91
C ARG A 33 -29.62 -10.52 -23.76
N PHE A 34 -29.63 -9.26 -23.32
CA PHE A 34 -30.50 -8.73 -22.25
C PHE A 34 -31.45 -7.62 -22.75
N ASP A 35 -32.28 -7.96 -23.72
CA ASP A 35 -33.33 -7.10 -24.27
C ASP A 35 -34.47 -6.86 -23.23
N PRO A 36 -34.68 -5.62 -22.74
CA PRO A 36 -35.56 -5.34 -21.60
C PRO A 36 -37.04 -5.29 -22.01
N ASP A 37 -37.84 -6.18 -21.44
CA ASP A 37 -39.25 -6.37 -21.77
C ASP A 37 -40.00 -6.86 -20.52
N PRO A 38 -41.18 -6.29 -20.17
CA PRO A 38 -41.90 -6.65 -18.94
C PRO A 38 -42.29 -8.13 -18.84
N SER A 39 -42.36 -8.84 -19.97
CA SER A 39 -42.65 -10.28 -20.07
C SER A 39 -41.43 -11.20 -19.90
N LYS A 40 -40.20 -10.66 -19.95
CA LYS A 40 -38.95 -11.44 -19.95
C LYS A 40 -38.34 -11.60 -18.55
N THR A 41 -37.41 -12.55 -18.45
CA THR A 41 -36.58 -12.88 -17.27
C THR A 41 -35.82 -11.68 -16.68
N ILE A 42 -35.57 -10.63 -17.47
CA ILE A 42 -34.76 -9.47 -17.07
C ILE A 42 -35.61 -8.21 -17.23
N ARG A 43 -35.82 -7.50 -16.12
CA ARG A 43 -36.59 -6.26 -16.03
C ARG A 43 -35.65 -5.10 -15.72
N LYS A 44 -35.80 -3.99 -16.43
CA LYS A 44 -35.08 -2.75 -16.12
C LYS A 44 -35.82 -2.02 -15.00
N MET A 45 -35.12 -1.69 -13.92
CA MET A 45 -35.72 -0.94 -12.81
C MET A 45 -35.81 0.55 -13.15
N SER A 46 -37.00 1.11 -13.04
CA SER A 46 -37.27 2.55 -13.14
C SER A 46 -37.43 3.14 -11.76
N GLY A 47 -36.39 3.80 -11.24
CA GLY A 47 -36.47 4.51 -9.96
C GLY A 47 -37.56 5.60 -10.01
N SER A 48 -38.42 5.63 -9.00
CA SER A 48 -39.40 6.69 -8.82
C SER A 48 -38.70 8.02 -8.45
N ALA A 49 -39.42 9.14 -8.53
CA ALA A 49 -38.89 10.42 -8.07
C ALA A 49 -38.69 10.49 -6.53
N ALA A 50 -39.23 9.52 -5.78
CA ALA A 50 -39.24 9.46 -4.32
C ALA A 50 -38.18 8.50 -3.72
N GLY A 51 -37.30 7.92 -4.54
CA GLY A 51 -36.18 7.09 -4.08
C GLY A 51 -36.49 5.60 -3.92
N ASP A 52 -37.76 5.23 -3.75
CA ASP A 52 -38.20 3.83 -3.71
C ASP A 52 -38.11 3.18 -5.10
N PHE A 53 -37.64 1.93 -5.15
CA PHE A 53 -37.71 1.06 -6.33
C PHE A 53 -39.01 0.21 -6.39
N GLY A 54 -40.08 0.70 -5.74
CA GLY A 54 -41.43 0.13 -5.75
C GLY A 54 -42.08 0.07 -7.14
N ASN A 55 -43.07 -0.81 -7.29
CA ASN A 55 -43.50 -1.34 -8.59
C ASN A 55 -44.97 -0.99 -8.93
N ILE A 56 -45.29 -0.95 -10.23
CA ILE A 56 -46.65 -0.92 -10.83
C ILE A 56 -47.41 0.43 -10.77
N GLU A 57 -48.32 0.60 -11.73
CA GLU A 57 -49.07 1.82 -12.06
C GLU A 57 -50.18 2.16 -11.07
N ALA A 58 -50.24 3.41 -10.56
CA ALA A 58 -51.40 4.31 -10.63
C ALA A 58 -51.33 5.54 -9.69
N GLY A 59 -51.63 6.74 -10.21
CA GLY A 59 -52.36 7.78 -9.48
C GLY A 59 -51.57 8.92 -8.79
N ALA A 60 -52.19 10.11 -8.83
CA ALA A 60 -51.91 11.34 -8.07
C ALA A 60 -50.56 12.06 -8.28
N ALA A 61 -50.51 13.34 -7.91
CA ALA A 61 -49.38 14.24 -8.16
C ALA A 61 -49.31 15.39 -7.14
N ALA A 62 -48.09 15.76 -6.72
CA ALA A 62 -47.74 17.09 -6.21
C ALA A 62 -46.21 17.33 -6.17
N CYS A 63 -45.78 18.41 -6.82
CA CYS A 63 -44.64 19.30 -6.52
C CYS A 63 -43.21 18.79 -6.20
N HIS A 64 -42.24 19.49 -6.82
CA HIS A 64 -40.76 19.47 -6.65
C HIS A 64 -39.96 18.41 -7.45
N PRO A 65 -38.72 18.74 -7.90
CA PRO A 65 -38.13 18.14 -9.11
C PRO A 65 -37.20 16.93 -8.85
N PRO A 66 -37.00 16.03 -9.84
CA PRO A 66 -36.33 14.74 -9.65
C PRO A 66 -34.80 14.81 -9.67
N LEU A 67 -34.15 14.13 -8.71
CA LEU A 67 -32.69 14.05 -8.56
C LEU A 67 -32.16 12.61 -8.55
N LEU A 68 -32.11 11.99 -9.74
CA LEU A 68 -31.34 10.77 -9.99
C LEU A 68 -30.59 10.90 -11.34
N PRO A 69 -29.24 10.82 -11.38
CA PRO A 69 -28.49 10.94 -12.63
C PRO A 69 -28.58 9.69 -13.54
N CYS A 70 -29.21 8.60 -13.08
CA CYS A 70 -29.14 7.28 -13.68
C CYS A 70 -30.48 6.78 -14.29
N ARG A 71 -30.99 7.41 -15.36
CA ARG A 71 -32.07 6.81 -16.21
C ARG A 71 -31.60 5.61 -17.06
N ARG A 72 -30.33 5.23 -16.93
CA ARG A 72 -29.71 3.95 -17.28
C ARG A 72 -28.74 3.60 -16.13
N GLY A 73 -28.67 2.36 -15.63
CA GLY A 73 -29.56 1.24 -15.89
C GLY A 73 -29.29 0.11 -14.91
N VAL A 74 -30.12 0.02 -13.87
CA VAL A 74 -30.18 -1.13 -12.95
C VAL A 74 -31.21 -2.12 -13.49
N TYR A 75 -30.92 -3.40 -13.39
CA TYR A 75 -31.72 -4.50 -13.91
C TYR A 75 -31.88 -5.58 -12.85
N LEU A 76 -33.12 -6.02 -12.65
CA LEU A 76 -33.47 -7.18 -11.85
C LEU A 76 -33.74 -8.35 -12.81
N ALA A 77 -32.95 -9.41 -12.69
CA ALA A 77 -33.15 -10.66 -13.41
C ALA A 77 -33.68 -11.73 -12.44
N GLN A 78 -34.86 -12.29 -12.73
CA GLN A 78 -35.51 -13.31 -11.92
C GLN A 78 -35.66 -14.59 -12.74
N LEU A 79 -34.92 -15.63 -12.34
CA LEU A 79 -35.10 -16.99 -12.85
C LEU A 79 -36.13 -17.71 -11.96
N PRO A 80 -37.30 -18.11 -12.49
CA PRO A 80 -38.38 -18.69 -11.68
C PRO A 80 -37.91 -19.85 -10.80
N ARG A 81 -38.18 -19.75 -9.48
CA ARG A 81 -37.79 -20.76 -8.47
C ARG A 81 -36.30 -21.12 -8.46
N SER A 82 -35.42 -20.21 -8.90
CA SER A 82 -34.01 -20.51 -9.13
C SER A 82 -33.03 -19.48 -8.55
N ALA A 83 -33.17 -18.19 -8.91
CA ALA A 83 -32.33 -17.11 -8.37
C ALA A 83 -32.87 -15.72 -8.79
N SER A 84 -32.67 -14.73 -7.93
CA SER A 84 -32.71 -13.30 -8.26
C SER A 84 -31.29 -12.74 -8.36
N LEU A 85 -31.05 -11.90 -9.38
CA LEU A 85 -29.79 -11.23 -9.67
C LEU A 85 -30.07 -9.74 -9.90
N ILE A 86 -29.37 -8.84 -9.21
CA ILE A 86 -29.38 -7.40 -9.53
C ILE A 86 -28.02 -7.02 -10.10
N PHE A 87 -28.04 -6.35 -11.26
CA PHE A 87 -26.86 -5.82 -11.92
C PHE A 87 -27.14 -4.43 -12.50
N GLU A 88 -26.08 -3.67 -12.76
CA GLU A 88 -26.16 -2.39 -13.46
C GLU A 88 -25.19 -2.33 -14.64
N VAL A 89 -25.44 -1.39 -15.56
CA VAL A 89 -24.48 -0.98 -16.59
C VAL A 89 -23.84 0.35 -16.17
N ALA A 90 -22.57 0.29 -15.76
CA ALA A 90 -21.84 1.38 -15.14
C ALA A 90 -20.49 1.65 -15.85
N PRO A 91 -19.96 2.89 -15.82
CA PRO A 91 -18.65 3.19 -16.38
C PRO A 91 -17.52 2.68 -15.49
N GLU A 92 -16.53 2.07 -16.11
CA GLU A 92 -15.27 1.65 -15.49
C GLU A 92 -14.07 2.15 -16.31
N VAL A 93 -12.91 2.37 -15.66
CA VAL A 93 -11.72 2.92 -16.31
C VAL A 93 -10.96 1.87 -17.11
N ASP A 94 -10.56 2.21 -18.34
CA ASP A 94 -9.67 1.39 -19.17
C ASP A 94 -8.29 2.06 -19.27
N VAL A 95 -7.46 1.76 -18.28
CA VAL A 95 -6.10 2.30 -18.13
C VAL A 95 -5.20 1.99 -19.34
N ARG A 96 -5.51 0.96 -20.13
CA ARG A 96 -4.73 0.57 -21.32
C ARG A 96 -5.12 1.39 -22.54
N ARG A 97 -6.40 1.79 -22.66
CA ARG A 97 -6.88 2.73 -23.71
C ARG A 97 -6.63 4.19 -23.36
N SER A 98 -6.48 4.54 -22.07
CA SER A 98 -6.18 5.90 -21.61
C SER A 98 -4.96 6.52 -22.33
N MET A 99 -5.18 7.61 -23.06
CA MET A 99 -4.15 8.25 -23.88
C MET A 99 -3.39 9.31 -23.10
N VAL A 100 -2.13 9.55 -23.47
CA VAL A 100 -1.34 10.70 -22.99
C VAL A 100 -1.31 11.74 -24.11
N ASP A 101 -1.54 13.01 -23.80
CA ASP A 101 -1.48 14.10 -24.78
C ASP A 101 -0.06 14.68 -24.95
N ALA A 102 0.09 15.63 -25.88
CA ALA A 102 1.37 16.28 -26.18
C ALA A 102 1.97 17.11 -25.03
N HIS A 103 1.23 17.32 -23.92
CA HIS A 103 1.70 18.00 -22.71
C HIS A 103 1.94 17.00 -21.56
N GLY A 104 1.91 15.69 -21.83
CA GLY A 104 2.07 14.64 -20.83
C GLY A 104 0.85 14.40 -19.95
N GLN A 105 -0.31 15.04 -20.23
CA GLN A 105 -1.53 14.82 -19.43
C GLN A 105 -2.22 13.53 -19.86
N ARG A 106 -2.56 12.67 -18.89
CA ARG A 106 -3.21 11.39 -19.15
C ARG A 106 -4.74 11.51 -19.12
N HIS A 107 -5.34 11.38 -20.30
CA HIS A 107 -6.78 11.42 -20.52
C HIS A 107 -7.36 10.01 -20.34
N MET A 108 -7.99 9.78 -19.19
CA MET A 108 -8.57 8.48 -18.87
C MET A 108 -9.74 8.15 -19.81
N GLN A 109 -9.72 6.94 -20.39
CA GLN A 109 -10.88 6.39 -21.10
C GLN A 109 -11.73 5.55 -20.15
N TYR A 110 -13.04 5.62 -20.31
CA TYR A 110 -14.00 4.79 -19.57
C TYR A 110 -14.85 4.00 -20.55
N HIS A 111 -15.24 2.77 -20.21
CA HIS A 111 -16.22 2.00 -20.96
C HIS A 111 -17.33 1.47 -20.05
N ASP A 112 -18.50 1.16 -20.62
CA ASP A 112 -19.57 0.48 -19.87
C ASP A 112 -19.18 -0.96 -19.52
N VAL A 113 -19.19 -1.30 -18.24
CA VAL A 113 -19.16 -2.68 -17.71
C VAL A 113 -20.51 -3.05 -17.09
N ILE A 114 -20.73 -4.35 -16.93
CA ILE A 114 -21.79 -4.87 -16.07
C ILE A 114 -21.20 -5.07 -14.66
N ARG A 115 -21.77 -4.38 -13.66
CA ARG A 115 -21.49 -4.61 -12.23
C ARG A 115 -22.63 -5.40 -11.60
N ILE A 116 -22.30 -6.54 -11.00
CA ILE A 116 -23.22 -7.42 -10.28
C ILE A 116 -23.23 -6.98 -8.81
N TRP A 117 -24.40 -6.60 -8.32
CA TRP A 117 -24.58 -6.05 -6.97
C TRP A 117 -25.13 -7.05 -5.97
N PHE A 118 -25.95 -8.00 -6.43
CA PHE A 118 -26.68 -8.92 -5.55
C PHE A 118 -27.02 -10.21 -6.29
N VAL A 119 -26.88 -11.35 -5.61
CA VAL A 119 -27.37 -12.67 -6.06
C VAL A 119 -28.02 -13.33 -4.85
N SER A 120 -29.23 -13.89 -5.00
CA SER A 120 -29.97 -14.53 -3.89
C SER A 120 -30.93 -15.60 -4.40
N LEU A 121 -31.17 -16.62 -3.57
CA LEU A 121 -32.26 -17.59 -3.78
C LEU A 121 -33.62 -17.06 -3.29
N ASP A 122 -33.59 -16.15 -2.31
CA ASP A 122 -34.76 -15.44 -1.80
C ASP A 122 -35.10 -14.24 -2.70
N GLU A 123 -36.37 -14.17 -3.11
CA GLU A 123 -36.94 -13.09 -3.93
C GLU A 123 -37.34 -11.85 -3.10
N GLY A 124 -37.54 -11.98 -1.77
CA GLY A 124 -37.93 -10.87 -0.89
C GLY A 124 -36.82 -9.84 -0.69
N ARG A 125 -35.61 -10.32 -0.37
CA ARG A 125 -34.38 -9.49 -0.21
C ARG A 125 -34.02 -8.66 -1.45
N ALA A 126 -34.60 -8.93 -2.62
CA ALA A 126 -34.34 -8.16 -3.83
C ALA A 126 -34.84 -6.70 -3.75
N SER A 127 -35.86 -6.38 -2.95
CA SER A 127 -36.28 -4.99 -2.72
C SER A 127 -35.27 -4.26 -1.83
N GLU A 128 -34.90 -4.88 -0.70
CA GLU A 128 -33.94 -4.34 0.26
C GLU A 128 -32.58 -4.05 -0.41
N ALA A 129 -32.11 -4.96 -1.27
CA ALA A 129 -30.90 -4.78 -2.06
C ALA A 129 -30.99 -3.58 -3.04
N LEU A 130 -32.16 -3.32 -3.64
CA LEU A 130 -32.36 -2.14 -4.50
C LEU A 130 -32.33 -0.83 -3.69
N ASP A 131 -32.91 -0.82 -2.50
CA ASP A 131 -32.92 0.36 -1.63
C ASP A 131 -31.54 0.64 -1.02
N LEU A 132 -30.75 -0.41 -0.75
CA LEU A 132 -29.32 -0.32 -0.42
C LEU A 132 -28.49 0.27 -1.58
N ILE A 133 -28.73 -0.16 -2.83
CA ILE A 133 -28.10 0.44 -4.02
C ILE A 133 -28.46 1.93 -4.13
N ALA A 134 -29.73 2.30 -3.89
CA ALA A 134 -30.15 3.70 -3.87
C ALA A 134 -29.42 4.51 -2.78
N ALA A 135 -29.31 3.97 -1.56
CA ALA A 135 -28.61 4.60 -0.45
C ALA A 135 -27.10 4.75 -0.71
N SER A 136 -26.47 3.71 -1.28
CA SER A 136 -25.05 3.71 -1.64
C SER A 136 -24.70 4.80 -2.66
N TYR A 137 -25.47 4.91 -3.74
CA TYR A 137 -25.32 6.00 -4.71
C TYR A 137 -25.73 7.37 -4.14
N ARG A 138 -26.69 7.44 -3.21
CA ARG A 138 -27.04 8.68 -2.50
C ARG A 138 -25.89 9.19 -1.63
N LYS A 139 -25.10 8.30 -1.01
CA LYS A 139 -23.88 8.65 -0.26
C LYS A 139 -22.72 9.00 -1.20
N GLY A 140 -22.53 8.24 -2.28
CA GLY A 140 -21.52 8.52 -3.32
C GLY A 140 -21.62 9.92 -3.94
N GLN A 141 -22.79 10.56 -3.91
CA GLN A 141 -22.96 11.96 -4.30
C GLN A 141 -22.14 12.96 -3.46
N SER A 142 -21.67 12.59 -2.26
CA SER A 142 -20.81 13.44 -1.44
C SER A 142 -19.37 13.55 -1.97
N ALA A 143 -18.98 12.71 -2.95
CA ALA A 143 -17.68 12.74 -3.60
C ALA A 143 -17.26 14.16 -4.00
N ARG A 144 -16.10 14.62 -3.50
CA ARG A 144 -15.60 16.00 -3.71
C ARG A 144 -15.32 16.28 -5.19
N ARG A 145 -14.73 15.29 -5.89
CA ARG A 145 -14.50 15.28 -7.34
C ARG A 145 -15.42 14.27 -8.02
N GLN A 146 -15.96 14.60 -9.18
CA GLN A 146 -16.92 13.79 -9.92
C GLN A 146 -16.64 13.89 -11.43
N LEU A 147 -17.09 12.90 -12.20
CA LEU A 147 -16.85 12.86 -13.64
C LEU A 147 -18.07 13.32 -14.44
N LEU A 148 -17.80 14.09 -15.49
CA LEU A 148 -18.71 14.26 -16.62
C LEU A 148 -18.20 13.38 -17.76
N LEU A 149 -19.02 12.41 -18.16
CA LEU A 149 -18.71 11.44 -19.19
C LEU A 149 -19.45 11.78 -20.48
N GLU A 150 -18.72 11.92 -21.59
CA GLU A 150 -19.27 12.13 -22.93
C GLU A 150 -18.96 10.90 -23.80
N ALA A 151 -20.00 10.24 -24.31
CA ALA A 151 -19.83 9.03 -25.13
C ALA A 151 -19.12 9.34 -26.45
N HIS A 152 -18.07 8.58 -26.77
CA HIS A 152 -17.27 8.78 -27.97
C HIS A 152 -17.53 7.69 -29.01
N ARG A 153 -17.61 8.07 -30.29
CA ARG A 153 -17.73 7.11 -31.40
C ARG A 153 -16.35 6.52 -31.70
N GLY A 154 -16.00 5.42 -31.02
CA GLY A 154 -14.86 4.57 -31.39
C GLY A 154 -15.00 4.10 -32.85
N GLY A 155 -13.91 4.17 -33.62
CA GLY A 155 -13.91 3.83 -35.04
C GLY A 155 -13.90 2.32 -35.28
N GLY A 156 -15.03 1.74 -35.68
CA GLY A 156 -15.13 0.31 -35.96
C GLY A 156 -16.30 -0.07 -36.87
N GLY A 157 -16.03 -0.17 -38.18
CA GLY A 157 -16.98 -0.66 -39.19
C GLY A 157 -17.76 0.42 -39.94
N SER A 158 -17.44 0.59 -41.23
CA SER A 158 -18.22 1.42 -42.16
C SER A 158 -19.49 0.70 -42.62
N GLY A 159 -20.48 0.62 -41.72
CA GLY A 159 -21.82 0.14 -42.04
C GLY A 159 -22.64 1.26 -42.70
N ASN A 160 -22.66 1.31 -44.04
CA ASN A 160 -23.36 2.35 -44.79
C ASN A 160 -24.90 2.17 -44.75
N GLY A 161 -25.52 2.54 -43.63
CA GLY A 161 -26.96 2.39 -43.36
C GLY A 161 -27.66 3.74 -43.22
N GLY A 162 -28.20 4.26 -44.32
CA GLY A 162 -29.03 5.47 -44.31
C GLY A 162 -30.41 5.21 -43.69
N GLY A 163 -30.55 5.39 -42.38
CA GLY A 163 -31.82 5.24 -41.65
C GLY A 163 -32.02 6.37 -40.63
N ASN A 164 -33.10 7.14 -40.78
CA ASN A 164 -33.39 8.33 -39.96
C ASN A 164 -34.07 7.97 -38.61
N GLY A 165 -33.52 6.96 -37.92
CA GLY A 165 -34.01 6.46 -36.63
C GLY A 165 -33.18 6.98 -35.44
N VAL A 166 -33.73 6.87 -34.23
CA VAL A 166 -32.97 7.10 -33.00
C VAL A 166 -31.97 5.96 -32.83
N GLN A 167 -30.69 6.23 -33.09
CA GLN A 167 -29.63 5.24 -32.91
C GLN A 167 -29.43 4.96 -31.42
N GLU A 168 -29.86 3.78 -30.97
CA GLU A 168 -29.50 3.28 -29.66
C GLU A 168 -27.98 3.11 -29.55
N VAL A 169 -27.43 3.50 -28.40
CA VAL A 169 -26.01 3.32 -28.11
C VAL A 169 -25.80 1.84 -27.79
N ARG A 170 -25.24 1.10 -28.76
CA ARG A 170 -24.83 -0.30 -28.61
C ARG A 170 -23.86 -0.42 -27.44
N LEU A 171 -24.12 -1.36 -26.53
CA LEU A 171 -23.23 -1.65 -25.40
C LEU A 171 -22.09 -2.61 -25.81
N PRO A 172 -20.90 -2.51 -25.19
CA PRO A 172 -20.48 -1.44 -24.28
C PRO A 172 -20.20 -0.13 -25.04
N ALA A 173 -20.43 1.01 -24.41
CA ALA A 173 -20.07 2.32 -24.97
C ALA A 173 -18.74 2.83 -24.37
N ASP A 174 -17.90 3.45 -25.19
CA ASP A 174 -16.71 4.18 -24.74
C ASP A 174 -17.04 5.65 -24.41
N TYR A 175 -16.38 6.22 -23.40
CA TYR A 175 -16.59 7.58 -22.91
C TYR A 175 -15.26 8.32 -22.73
N ARG A 176 -15.26 9.62 -23.08
CA ARG A 176 -14.26 10.59 -22.62
C ARG A 176 -14.72 11.13 -21.26
N SER A 177 -13.83 11.18 -20.27
CA SER A 177 -14.12 11.77 -18.95
C SER A 177 -13.52 13.16 -18.78
N ARG A 178 -14.26 14.06 -18.15
CA ARG A 178 -13.73 15.29 -17.54
C ARG A 178 -14.03 15.30 -16.05
N GLU A 179 -13.00 15.40 -15.22
CA GLU A 179 -13.15 15.62 -13.79
C GLU A 179 -13.60 17.07 -13.51
N VAL A 180 -14.53 17.23 -12.55
CA VAL A 180 -15.07 18.49 -12.06
C VAL A 180 -15.37 18.40 -10.56
N ASP A 181 -15.53 19.53 -9.88
CA ASP A 181 -16.03 19.56 -8.51
C ASP A 181 -17.54 19.19 -8.44
N ARG A 182 -18.02 18.87 -7.23
CA ARG A 182 -19.42 18.50 -6.96
C ARG A 182 -20.46 19.55 -7.40
N ALA A 183 -20.17 20.85 -7.32
CA ALA A 183 -21.12 21.91 -7.66
C ALA A 183 -21.20 22.14 -9.18
N ALA A 184 -20.06 22.08 -9.87
CA ALA A 184 -20.00 22.04 -11.33
C ALA A 184 -20.67 20.78 -11.89
N ALA A 185 -20.47 19.61 -11.25
CA ALA A 185 -21.15 18.36 -11.59
C ALA A 185 -22.67 18.46 -11.45
N ALA A 186 -23.17 19.07 -10.36
CA ALA A 186 -24.60 19.28 -10.14
C ALA A 186 -25.21 20.22 -11.18
N THR A 187 -24.55 21.35 -11.46
CA THR A 187 -24.97 22.32 -12.49
C THR A 187 -25.03 21.68 -13.88
N ALA A 188 -24.01 20.91 -14.25
CA ALA A 188 -23.99 20.20 -15.54
C ALA A 188 -25.08 19.12 -15.63
N ALA A 189 -25.37 18.39 -14.55
CA ALA A 189 -26.46 17.40 -14.54
C ALA A 189 -27.84 18.06 -14.69
N ALA A 190 -28.06 19.24 -14.08
CA ALA A 190 -29.29 20.01 -14.25
C ALA A 190 -29.48 20.48 -15.71
N ALA A 191 -28.40 20.93 -16.37
CA ALA A 191 -28.42 21.30 -17.78
C ALA A 191 -28.76 20.09 -18.69
N ILE A 192 -28.10 18.94 -18.49
CA ILE A 192 -28.38 17.71 -19.24
C ILE A 192 -29.84 17.25 -19.06
N ALA A 193 -30.40 17.37 -17.84
CA ALA A 193 -31.80 17.05 -17.58
C ALA A 193 -32.76 18.00 -18.30
N ALA A 194 -32.44 19.30 -18.39
CA ALA A 194 -33.23 20.28 -19.13
C ALA A 194 -33.16 20.06 -20.65
N GLU A 195 -31.97 19.79 -21.22
CA GLU A 195 -31.78 19.43 -22.63
C GLU A 195 -32.60 18.18 -23.02
N ALA A 196 -32.61 17.17 -22.15
CA ALA A 196 -33.40 15.96 -22.34
C ALA A 196 -34.92 16.22 -22.26
N ALA A 197 -35.37 17.06 -21.33
CA ALA A 197 -36.78 17.44 -21.19
C ALA A 197 -37.28 18.29 -22.38
N ALA A 198 -36.40 19.11 -22.97
CA ALA A 198 -36.70 19.93 -24.15
C ALA A 198 -36.75 19.13 -25.48
N GLY A 199 -36.58 17.80 -25.44
CA GLY A 199 -36.59 16.95 -26.64
C GLY A 199 -35.34 17.10 -27.54
N GLY A 200 -34.32 17.85 -27.11
CA GLY A 200 -33.12 18.17 -27.89
C GLY A 200 -32.12 17.03 -28.09
N GLY A 201 -32.49 15.79 -27.72
CA GLY A 201 -31.61 14.61 -27.60
C GLY A 201 -31.01 14.04 -28.89
N LYS A 202 -30.75 14.84 -29.93
CA LYS A 202 -29.99 14.45 -31.13
C LYS A 202 -28.51 14.84 -31.03
N GLY A 203 -27.88 14.45 -29.92
CA GLY A 203 -26.45 14.71 -29.66
C GLY A 203 -25.90 13.79 -28.57
N VAL A 204 -24.57 13.62 -28.59
CA VAL A 204 -23.69 12.89 -27.65
C VAL A 204 -24.32 12.57 -26.28
N LEU A 205 -24.33 11.28 -25.91
CA LEU A 205 -24.75 10.84 -24.57
C LEU A 205 -23.80 11.42 -23.50
N ARG A 206 -24.34 12.31 -22.66
CA ARG A 206 -23.67 12.94 -21.51
C ARG A 206 -24.23 12.37 -20.21
N ARG A 207 -23.37 12.04 -19.24
CA ARG A 207 -23.79 11.71 -17.87
C ARG A 207 -22.82 12.22 -16.80
N ARG A 208 -23.38 12.58 -15.63
CA ARG A 208 -22.64 12.74 -14.37
C ARG A 208 -22.36 11.36 -13.78
N TYR A 209 -21.16 11.14 -13.26
CA TYR A 209 -20.77 9.89 -12.60
C TYR A 209 -19.91 10.15 -11.35
N PHE A 210 -20.12 9.29 -10.36
CA PHE A 210 -19.39 9.12 -9.12
C PHE A 210 -19.61 7.65 -8.71
N PRO A 211 -18.64 6.98 -8.07
CA PRO A 211 -18.79 5.59 -7.68
C PRO A 211 -19.74 5.45 -6.46
N PRO A 212 -20.31 4.26 -6.24
CA PRO A 212 -21.06 3.91 -5.03
C PRO A 212 -20.16 3.88 -3.77
N ALA A 213 -20.77 4.04 -2.59
CA ALA A 213 -20.09 4.13 -1.29
C ALA A 213 -20.76 3.25 -0.21
N SER A 214 -20.04 2.90 0.87
CA SER A 214 -20.60 2.09 1.97
C SER A 214 -21.84 2.75 2.58
N THR A 215 -22.91 1.97 2.77
CA THR A 215 -24.19 2.42 3.37
C THR A 215 -24.17 2.51 4.89
N GLU A 216 -23.15 1.96 5.56
CA GLU A 216 -22.93 2.11 7.00
C GLU A 216 -22.89 3.60 7.40
N ALA A 217 -23.27 3.96 8.63
CA ALA A 217 -23.32 5.37 9.04
C ALA A 217 -21.94 6.06 8.92
N ASP A 218 -20.92 5.44 9.49
CA ASP A 218 -19.63 6.08 9.77
C ASP A 218 -18.49 5.66 8.80
N SER A 219 -18.71 4.67 7.94
CA SER A 219 -17.75 4.24 6.91
C SER A 219 -17.84 5.11 5.65
N TYR A 220 -16.82 5.92 5.37
CA TYR A 220 -16.76 6.81 4.19
C TYR A 220 -15.83 6.25 3.10
N THR A 221 -16.01 4.96 2.81
CA THR A 221 -15.27 4.21 1.78
C THR A 221 -16.07 4.08 0.48
N VAL A 222 -15.36 3.91 -0.63
CA VAL A 222 -15.97 3.54 -1.94
C VAL A 222 -16.14 2.02 -2.01
N LEU A 223 -17.27 1.54 -2.54
CA LEU A 223 -17.52 0.09 -2.64
C LEU A 223 -16.56 -0.58 -3.62
N LYS A 224 -16.02 -1.74 -3.20
CA LYS A 224 -15.06 -2.53 -3.97
C LYS A 224 -15.78 -3.55 -4.85
N PHE A 225 -15.53 -3.47 -6.15
CA PHE A 225 -15.99 -4.45 -7.13
C PHE A 225 -14.81 -5.27 -7.64
N HIS A 226 -14.99 -6.58 -7.73
CA HIS A 226 -13.97 -7.53 -8.19
C HIS A 226 -14.19 -7.87 -9.67
N PRO A 227 -13.20 -7.70 -10.56
CA PRO A 227 -13.32 -8.16 -11.95
C PRO A 227 -13.51 -9.68 -11.98
N LEU A 228 -14.56 -10.14 -12.67
CA LEU A 228 -14.93 -11.55 -12.78
C LEU A 228 -14.01 -12.26 -13.79
N GLU A 229 -12.75 -12.42 -13.39
CA GLU A 229 -11.69 -13.16 -14.11
C GLU A 229 -11.84 -14.68 -13.92
N ASP A 230 -11.10 -15.46 -14.73
CA ASP A 230 -11.11 -16.92 -14.73
C ASP A 230 -10.81 -17.54 -13.35
N ALA A 231 -10.01 -16.85 -12.52
CA ALA A 231 -9.76 -17.20 -11.11
C ALA A 231 -11.05 -17.31 -10.28
N MET A 232 -11.94 -16.33 -10.39
CA MET A 232 -13.24 -16.35 -9.72
C MET A 232 -14.13 -17.42 -10.34
N LEU A 233 -14.25 -17.46 -11.67
CA LEU A 233 -15.11 -18.43 -12.36
C LEU A 233 -14.73 -19.89 -12.05
N HIS A 234 -13.44 -20.20 -11.94
CA HIS A 234 -12.93 -21.51 -11.55
C HIS A 234 -13.41 -21.91 -10.14
N SER A 235 -13.27 -21.01 -9.15
CA SER A 235 -13.71 -21.26 -7.76
C SER A 235 -15.22 -21.55 -7.66
N VAL A 236 -16.07 -20.85 -8.43
CA VAL A 236 -17.52 -21.18 -8.53
C VAL A 236 -17.75 -22.59 -9.03
N MET A 237 -16.96 -23.02 -10.02
CA MET A 237 -17.16 -24.25 -10.77
C MET A 237 -16.62 -25.49 -10.07
N THR A 238 -15.44 -25.44 -9.43
CA THR A 238 -14.83 -26.60 -8.76
C THR A 238 -15.51 -26.97 -7.45
N ASN A 239 -16.24 -26.04 -6.81
CA ASN A 239 -16.75 -26.19 -5.44
C ASN A 239 -15.63 -26.36 -4.39
N GLU A 240 -14.40 -25.97 -4.73
CA GLU A 240 -13.33 -25.82 -3.76
C GLU A 240 -13.62 -24.57 -2.92
N GLY A 241 -14.21 -24.78 -1.74
CA GLY A 241 -14.48 -23.75 -0.74
C GLY A 241 -13.20 -23.25 -0.08
N GLN A 242 -12.27 -22.70 -0.86
CA GLN A 242 -11.05 -22.09 -0.37
C GLN A 242 -11.41 -20.75 0.32
N THR A 243 -11.67 -20.82 1.62
CA THR A 243 -11.99 -19.65 2.48
C THR A 243 -10.81 -18.69 2.65
N ASP A 244 -9.62 -19.06 2.17
CA ASP A 244 -8.37 -18.29 2.21
C ASP A 244 -7.88 -17.92 0.79
N VAL A 245 -8.79 -17.60 -0.13
CA VAL A 245 -8.50 -16.92 -1.41
C VAL A 245 -9.04 -15.49 -1.35
N ASP A 246 -8.25 -14.55 -1.84
CA ASP A 246 -8.62 -13.15 -2.05
C ASP A 246 -8.48 -12.83 -3.55
N PHE A 247 -9.36 -11.97 -4.08
CA PHE A 247 -9.36 -11.56 -5.49
C PHE A 247 -9.06 -10.07 -5.62
N ARG A 248 -8.46 -9.67 -6.74
CA ARG A 248 -8.22 -8.25 -7.08
C ARG A 248 -9.54 -7.48 -7.09
N PHE A 249 -9.52 -6.23 -6.67
CA PHE A 249 -10.64 -5.29 -6.80
C PHE A 249 -10.28 -4.14 -7.74
N ARG A 250 -11.28 -3.41 -8.24
CA ARG A 250 -11.10 -2.18 -9.01
C ARG A 250 -10.45 -1.11 -8.13
N LEU A 251 -9.18 -0.84 -8.41
CA LEU A 251 -8.43 0.28 -7.85
C LEU A 251 -8.98 1.63 -8.37
N SER A 252 -8.69 2.73 -7.67
CA SER A 252 -8.99 4.07 -8.21
C SER A 252 -8.21 4.33 -9.50
N PRO A 253 -8.64 5.27 -10.37
CA PRO A 253 -7.99 5.54 -11.65
C PRO A 253 -6.49 5.90 -11.54
N ALA A 254 -6.06 6.49 -10.42
CA ALA A 254 -4.65 6.82 -10.17
C ALA A 254 -3.83 5.61 -9.69
N GLU A 255 -4.37 4.82 -8.75
CA GLU A 255 -3.75 3.56 -8.31
C GLU A 255 -3.65 2.56 -9.48
N ALA A 256 -4.71 2.42 -10.29
CA ALA A 256 -4.77 1.53 -11.45
C ALA A 256 -3.79 1.94 -12.56
N ASP A 257 -3.60 3.24 -12.81
CA ASP A 257 -2.55 3.77 -13.71
C ASP A 257 -1.17 3.27 -13.26
N VAL A 258 -0.82 3.41 -11.98
CA VAL A 258 0.49 2.98 -11.47
C VAL A 258 0.67 1.46 -11.51
N VAL A 259 -0.40 0.67 -11.29
CA VAL A 259 -0.32 -0.80 -11.41
C VAL A 259 -0.13 -1.24 -12.87
N GLU A 260 -0.95 -0.77 -13.80
CA GLU A 260 -0.98 -1.31 -15.17
C GLU A 260 0.04 -0.64 -16.12
N ARG A 261 0.58 0.54 -15.79
CA ARG A 261 1.53 1.28 -16.64
C ARG A 261 2.82 0.49 -16.87
N MET A 262 3.06 0.19 -18.14
CA MET A 262 4.31 -0.32 -18.70
C MET A 262 5.02 0.85 -19.42
N PRO A 263 5.96 1.57 -18.79
CA PRO A 263 6.69 2.64 -19.46
C PRO A 263 7.62 2.06 -20.54
N TYR A 264 7.81 2.82 -21.63
CA TYR A 264 8.78 2.52 -22.68
C TYR A 264 9.58 3.80 -23.02
N PRO A 265 10.91 3.84 -22.80
CA PRO A 265 11.74 2.78 -22.20
C PRO A 265 11.31 2.42 -20.76
N PRO A 266 11.69 1.24 -20.25
CA PRO A 266 11.51 0.89 -18.84
C PRO A 266 12.14 1.93 -17.93
N GLN A 267 11.45 2.29 -16.84
CA GLN A 267 11.95 3.22 -15.84
C GLN A 267 11.41 2.86 -14.45
N SER A 268 12.22 3.14 -13.43
CA SER A 268 11.87 2.97 -12.01
C SER A 268 10.69 3.85 -11.59
N LEU A 269 10.09 3.54 -10.45
CA LEU A 269 8.93 4.24 -9.88
C LEU A 269 9.24 4.80 -8.49
N ILE A 270 8.79 6.03 -8.22
CA ILE A 270 8.64 6.60 -6.88
C ILE A 270 7.16 6.98 -6.71
N LEU A 271 6.46 6.25 -5.85
CA LEU A 271 5.06 6.52 -5.49
C LEU A 271 4.99 7.30 -4.16
N LEU A 272 4.52 8.54 -4.25
CA LEU A 272 4.39 9.47 -3.13
C LEU A 272 2.93 9.44 -2.65
N GLY A 273 2.67 9.12 -1.38
CA GLY A 273 1.29 9.05 -0.90
C GLY A 273 1.17 9.01 0.62
N ARG A 274 0.23 9.78 1.17
CA ARG A 274 -0.05 9.86 2.61
C ARG A 274 -0.69 8.54 3.14
N SER A 275 -1.11 8.50 4.40
CA SER A 275 -1.65 7.26 5.00
C SER A 275 -3.01 6.91 4.42
N GLY A 276 -3.30 5.63 4.16
CA GLY A 276 -4.55 5.20 3.49
C GLY A 276 -4.66 5.49 1.98
N THR A 277 -3.65 6.14 1.37
CA THR A 277 -3.62 6.39 -0.10
C THR A 277 -3.44 5.15 -0.97
N GLY A 278 -3.21 3.96 -0.38
CA GLY A 278 -3.11 2.70 -1.13
C GLY A 278 -1.72 2.35 -1.65
N LYS A 279 -0.65 2.97 -1.12
CA LYS A 279 0.75 2.68 -1.53
C LYS A 279 1.07 1.18 -1.56
N THR A 280 0.84 0.50 -0.43
CA THR A 280 1.09 -0.93 -0.27
C THR A 280 0.20 -1.79 -1.16
N THR A 281 -1.06 -1.37 -1.37
CA THR A 281 -1.99 -2.00 -2.31
C THR A 281 -1.48 -1.95 -3.75
N VAL A 282 -0.99 -0.78 -4.18
CA VAL A 282 -0.39 -0.57 -5.51
C VAL A 282 0.90 -1.36 -5.65
N ALA A 283 1.74 -1.43 -4.61
CA ALA A 283 2.93 -2.27 -4.59
C ALA A 283 2.55 -3.75 -4.79
N LEU A 284 1.65 -4.29 -3.96
CA LEU A 284 1.17 -5.67 -4.02
C LEU A 284 0.55 -6.01 -5.38
N PHE A 285 -0.37 -5.17 -5.88
CA PHE A 285 -1.08 -5.45 -7.13
C PHE A 285 -0.14 -5.32 -8.34
N ARG A 286 0.77 -4.34 -8.38
CA ARG A 286 1.79 -4.21 -9.45
C ARG A 286 2.75 -5.40 -9.46
N MET A 287 3.22 -5.80 -8.28
CA MET A 287 4.09 -6.97 -8.08
C MET A 287 3.38 -8.26 -8.56
N PHE A 288 2.14 -8.48 -8.14
CA PHE A 288 1.34 -9.63 -8.58
C PHE A 288 0.92 -9.57 -10.07
N ASP A 289 0.77 -8.38 -10.66
CA ASP A 289 0.55 -8.24 -12.11
C ASP A 289 1.76 -8.67 -12.93
N ARG A 290 2.95 -8.25 -12.51
CA ARG A 290 4.22 -8.63 -13.15
C ARG A 290 4.50 -10.12 -12.99
N TRP A 291 4.37 -10.65 -11.78
CA TRP A 291 4.55 -12.08 -11.49
C TRP A 291 3.56 -12.95 -12.28
N ARG A 292 2.26 -12.61 -12.27
CA ARG A 292 1.22 -13.41 -12.96
C ARG A 292 1.52 -13.54 -14.45
N ARG A 293 1.81 -12.43 -15.13
CA ARG A 293 2.15 -12.44 -16.56
C ARG A 293 3.38 -13.30 -16.84
N SER A 294 4.46 -13.13 -16.07
CA SER A 294 5.69 -13.92 -16.27
C SER A 294 5.46 -15.42 -16.04
N PHE A 295 4.65 -15.78 -15.04
CA PHE A 295 4.25 -17.16 -14.74
C PHE A 295 3.37 -17.77 -15.86
N GLU A 296 2.47 -16.97 -16.44
CA GLU A 296 1.64 -17.34 -17.60
C GLU A 296 2.50 -17.50 -18.87
N ASP A 297 3.52 -16.65 -19.07
CA ASP A 297 4.51 -16.71 -20.16
C ASP A 297 5.62 -17.76 -19.93
N GLY A 298 5.61 -18.47 -18.78
CA GLY A 298 6.60 -19.48 -18.42
C GLY A 298 8.02 -18.96 -18.19
N GLN A 299 8.19 -17.67 -17.86
CA GLN A 299 9.47 -17.02 -17.60
C GLN A 299 9.71 -16.80 -16.09
N PRO A 300 10.94 -17.01 -15.58
CA PRO A 300 11.25 -16.74 -14.17
C PRO A 300 11.21 -15.22 -13.90
N LEU A 301 10.60 -14.83 -12.78
CA LEU A 301 10.60 -13.43 -12.31
C LEU A 301 10.86 -13.35 -10.81
N HIS A 302 12.13 -13.22 -10.46
CA HIS A 302 12.57 -13.03 -9.08
C HIS A 302 12.28 -11.59 -8.63
N GLN A 303 11.23 -11.40 -7.82
CA GLN A 303 10.91 -10.11 -7.20
C GLN A 303 11.23 -10.14 -5.70
N VAL A 304 11.73 -9.02 -5.16
CA VAL A 304 11.88 -8.83 -3.71
C VAL A 304 10.97 -7.68 -3.24
N PHE A 305 10.14 -7.93 -2.24
CA PHE A 305 9.48 -6.90 -1.44
C PHE A 305 10.26 -6.68 -0.14
N VAL A 306 10.57 -5.41 0.18
CA VAL A 306 11.30 -4.99 1.38
C VAL A 306 10.53 -3.90 2.11
N THR A 307 10.43 -4.01 3.44
CA THR A 307 9.93 -2.96 4.32
C THR A 307 10.57 -3.06 5.70
N VAL A 308 10.50 -2.00 6.52
CA VAL A 308 10.97 -2.02 7.92
C VAL A 308 9.96 -2.72 8.84
N SER A 309 8.66 -2.73 8.51
CA SER A 309 7.62 -3.32 9.35
C SER A 309 7.51 -4.85 9.15
N ALA A 310 7.91 -5.63 10.16
CA ALA A 310 7.82 -7.08 10.13
C ALA A 310 6.36 -7.56 9.98
N THR A 311 5.41 -6.88 10.64
CA THR A 311 3.97 -7.15 10.50
C THR A 311 3.48 -6.87 9.08
N LEU A 312 3.87 -5.74 8.48
CA LEU A 312 3.48 -5.38 7.10
C LEU A 312 3.99 -6.40 6.08
N LYS A 313 5.28 -6.77 6.18
CA LYS A 313 5.93 -7.83 5.39
C LYS A 313 5.07 -9.10 5.37
N GLU A 314 4.51 -9.52 6.51
CA GLU A 314 3.65 -10.70 6.57
C GLU A 314 2.26 -10.50 6.00
N GLN A 315 1.61 -9.36 6.22
CA GLN A 315 0.28 -9.11 5.65
C GLN A 315 0.36 -9.03 4.11
N VAL A 316 1.40 -8.38 3.56
CA VAL A 316 1.66 -8.34 2.12
C VAL A 316 1.97 -9.74 1.57
N ALA A 317 2.80 -10.54 2.26
CA ALA A 317 3.07 -11.92 1.86
C ALA A 317 1.81 -12.79 1.87
N LYS A 318 1.00 -12.71 2.92
CA LYS A 318 -0.28 -13.43 3.05
C LYS A 318 -1.24 -13.02 1.93
N ALA A 319 -1.42 -11.72 1.68
CA ALA A 319 -2.27 -11.22 0.60
C ALA A 319 -1.79 -11.69 -0.79
N PHE A 320 -0.47 -11.70 -1.06
CA PHE A 320 0.08 -12.24 -2.30
C PHE A 320 -0.17 -13.75 -2.45
N VAL A 321 0.02 -14.54 -1.39
CA VAL A 321 -0.26 -15.98 -1.39
C VAL A 321 -1.72 -16.26 -1.72
N ARG A 322 -2.67 -15.54 -1.09
CA ARG A 322 -4.10 -15.69 -1.38
C ARG A 322 -4.48 -15.34 -2.81
N LEU A 323 -3.92 -14.24 -3.33
CA LEU A 323 -4.09 -13.83 -4.74
C LEU A 323 -3.53 -14.90 -5.71
N ARG A 324 -2.39 -15.51 -5.38
CA ARG A 324 -1.76 -16.59 -6.17
C ARG A 324 -2.57 -17.88 -6.13
N SER A 325 -3.07 -18.29 -4.95
CA SER A 325 -3.88 -19.51 -4.78
C SER A 325 -5.21 -19.46 -5.53
N GLY A 326 -5.75 -18.27 -5.81
CA GLY A 326 -6.95 -18.11 -6.65
C GLY A 326 -6.74 -18.41 -8.14
N LEU A 327 -5.51 -18.53 -8.64
CA LEU A 327 -5.25 -18.74 -10.07
C LEU A 327 -5.43 -20.21 -10.49
N PRO A 328 -6.19 -20.54 -11.55
CA PRO A 328 -6.44 -21.94 -11.96
C PRO A 328 -5.19 -22.71 -12.36
N ALA A 329 -4.12 -22.02 -12.77
CA ALA A 329 -2.82 -22.60 -13.12
C ALA A 329 -1.93 -22.93 -11.90
N VAL A 330 -2.34 -22.56 -10.69
CA VAL A 330 -1.68 -22.92 -9.42
C VAL A 330 -2.41 -24.12 -8.82
N THR A 331 -2.04 -25.32 -9.27
CA THR A 331 -2.58 -26.59 -8.75
C THR A 331 -2.23 -26.79 -7.27
N PRO A 332 -2.96 -27.66 -6.53
CA PRO A 332 -2.63 -27.98 -5.14
C PRO A 332 -1.17 -28.40 -4.92
N ASP A 333 -0.58 -29.16 -5.84
CA ASP A 333 0.83 -29.56 -5.77
C ASP A 333 1.79 -28.35 -5.90
N ARG A 334 1.47 -27.39 -6.78
CA ARG A 334 2.22 -26.13 -6.91
C ARG A 334 2.06 -25.26 -5.66
N ALA A 335 0.84 -25.15 -5.13
CA ALA A 335 0.58 -24.44 -3.88
C ALA A 335 1.36 -25.06 -2.70
N ALA A 336 1.43 -26.39 -2.61
CA ALA A 336 2.23 -27.10 -1.62
C ALA A 336 3.74 -26.88 -1.81
N ALA A 337 4.24 -26.87 -3.05
CA ALA A 337 5.65 -26.57 -3.34
C ALA A 337 6.02 -25.12 -2.96
N TYR A 338 5.18 -24.14 -3.30
CA TYR A 338 5.33 -22.74 -2.85
C TYR A 338 5.30 -22.61 -1.32
N ALA A 339 4.42 -23.34 -0.63
CA ALA A 339 4.33 -23.31 0.83
C ALA A 339 5.57 -23.96 1.48
N ALA A 340 6.06 -25.07 0.95
CA ALA A 340 7.26 -25.74 1.43
C ALA A 340 8.53 -24.90 1.22
N ALA A 341 8.62 -24.16 0.11
CA ALA A 341 9.69 -23.19 -0.13
C ALA A 341 9.58 -22.00 0.84
N ALA A 342 8.41 -21.39 1.00
CA ALA A 342 8.20 -20.27 1.91
C ALA A 342 8.44 -20.61 3.39
N ALA A 343 8.22 -21.87 3.80
CA ALA A 343 8.51 -22.35 5.15
C ALA A 343 10.01 -22.61 5.43
N ARG A 344 10.87 -22.59 4.40
CA ARG A 344 12.30 -22.85 4.54
C ARG A 344 13.06 -21.56 4.92
N PRO A 345 13.94 -21.59 5.94
CA PRO A 345 14.81 -20.45 6.22
C PRO A 345 15.86 -20.27 5.11
N TYR A 346 15.96 -19.06 4.58
CA TYR A 346 16.99 -18.65 3.64
C TYR A 346 17.93 -17.63 4.28
N HIS A 347 19.23 -17.81 4.07
CA HIS A 347 20.28 -16.96 4.66
C HIS A 347 21.18 -16.28 3.61
N SER A 348 20.90 -16.53 2.32
CA SER A 348 21.53 -15.84 1.19
C SER A 348 20.61 -15.90 -0.03
N PHE A 349 20.91 -15.11 -1.06
CA PHE A 349 20.24 -15.19 -2.35
C PHE A 349 20.82 -16.27 -3.28
N LYS A 350 21.67 -17.18 -2.80
CA LYS A 350 22.28 -18.26 -3.60
C LYS A 350 21.44 -19.55 -3.52
N GLY A 351 21.21 -20.21 -4.65
CA GLY A 351 20.56 -21.52 -4.70
C GLY A 351 19.11 -21.49 -4.22
N LEU A 352 18.42 -20.37 -4.44
CA LEU A 352 16.98 -20.26 -4.18
C LEU A 352 16.22 -21.03 -5.26
N PRO A 353 15.26 -21.90 -4.90
CA PRO A 353 14.38 -22.53 -5.89
C PRO A 353 13.40 -21.50 -6.46
N GLU A 354 12.88 -21.72 -7.67
CA GLU A 354 11.86 -20.88 -8.31
C GLU A 354 10.64 -20.69 -7.40
N GLU A 355 10.25 -21.73 -6.65
CA GLU A 355 9.13 -21.70 -5.71
C GLU A 355 9.36 -20.84 -4.45
N ALA A 356 10.60 -20.40 -4.18
CA ALA A 356 10.86 -19.40 -3.13
C ALA A 356 10.43 -17.98 -3.56
N TRP A 357 10.18 -17.75 -4.85
CA TRP A 357 9.86 -16.43 -5.37
C TRP A 357 8.34 -16.16 -5.47
N PRO A 358 7.90 -14.91 -5.29
CA PRO A 358 8.72 -13.76 -4.88
C PRO A 358 8.97 -13.73 -3.36
N LEU A 359 10.05 -13.04 -2.95
CA LEU A 359 10.47 -12.95 -1.54
C LEU A 359 9.88 -11.71 -0.84
N PHE A 360 9.47 -11.89 0.42
CA PHE A 360 8.96 -10.81 1.28
C PHE A 360 9.84 -10.71 2.54
N LEU A 361 10.65 -9.65 2.65
CA LEU A 361 11.72 -9.53 3.63
C LEU A 361 11.55 -8.27 4.50
N SER A 362 11.89 -8.37 5.79
CA SER A 362 12.21 -7.15 6.55
C SER A 362 13.52 -6.54 6.04
N ALA A 363 13.73 -5.23 6.27
CA ALA A 363 15.00 -4.58 5.94
C ALA A 363 16.22 -5.31 6.57
N LYS A 364 16.07 -5.81 7.80
CA LYS A 364 17.08 -6.64 8.47
C LYS A 364 17.31 -7.97 7.74
N GLN A 365 16.25 -8.68 7.36
CA GLN A 365 16.33 -9.93 6.59
C GLN A 365 16.97 -9.72 5.20
N TYR A 366 16.65 -8.63 4.52
CA TYR A 366 17.25 -8.26 3.23
C TYR A 366 18.77 -8.04 3.35
N LEU A 367 19.21 -7.21 4.31
CA LEU A 367 20.65 -7.02 4.59
C LEU A 367 21.33 -8.34 5.00
N HIS A 368 20.66 -9.18 5.80
CA HIS A 368 21.19 -10.47 6.24
C HIS A 368 21.38 -11.47 5.09
N MET A 369 20.46 -11.49 4.11
CA MET A 369 20.58 -12.32 2.91
C MET A 369 21.60 -11.75 1.92
N LEU A 370 21.69 -10.43 1.75
CA LEU A 370 22.78 -9.82 0.99
C LEU A 370 24.14 -10.18 1.57
N ASP A 371 24.28 -10.14 2.90
CA ASP A 371 25.53 -10.48 3.59
C ASP A 371 25.94 -11.95 3.39
N GLY A 372 25.02 -12.91 3.52
CA GLY A 372 25.28 -14.32 3.20
C GLY A 372 25.56 -14.58 1.71
N THR A 373 25.24 -13.62 0.83
CA THR A 373 25.51 -13.70 -0.62
C THR A 373 26.95 -13.34 -0.97
N LEU A 374 27.69 -12.68 -0.07
CA LEU A 374 29.12 -12.37 -0.23
C LEU A 374 29.99 -13.66 -0.20
N ARG A 375 31.27 -13.57 -0.60
CA ARG A 375 32.29 -14.58 -0.28
C ARG A 375 32.82 -14.44 1.15
N GLN A 376 32.87 -13.21 1.65
CA GLN A 376 33.26 -12.89 3.02
C GLN A 376 32.13 -12.07 3.69
N PRO A 377 31.10 -12.77 4.19
CA PRO A 377 30.04 -12.17 5.02
C PRO A 377 30.61 -11.40 6.22
N PHE A 378 29.89 -10.38 6.67
CA PHE A 378 30.13 -9.64 7.90
C PHE A 378 29.82 -10.51 9.12
N PHE A 379 28.69 -11.21 9.10
CA PHE A 379 28.29 -12.13 10.17
C PHE A 379 28.89 -13.51 9.97
N LYS A 380 29.30 -14.15 11.05
CA LYS A 380 29.97 -15.45 11.02
C LYS A 380 28.97 -16.53 10.62
N ARG A 381 29.28 -17.33 9.60
CA ARG A 381 28.38 -18.35 9.04
C ARG A 381 28.84 -19.77 9.37
N ARG A 382 27.89 -20.69 9.53
CA ARG A 382 28.14 -22.14 9.50
C ARG A 382 28.19 -22.64 8.05
N ALA A 383 28.53 -23.92 7.87
CA ALA A 383 28.66 -24.54 6.55
C ALA A 383 27.36 -24.61 5.72
N ASP A 384 26.20 -24.52 6.38
CA ASP A 384 24.86 -24.43 5.77
C ASP A 384 24.44 -22.98 5.44
N GLY A 385 25.28 -21.98 5.73
CA GLY A 385 24.99 -20.56 5.58
C GLY A 385 24.26 -19.92 6.78
N SER A 386 23.86 -20.68 7.80
CA SER A 386 23.20 -20.16 8.99
C SER A 386 24.13 -19.29 9.85
N PHE A 387 23.54 -18.40 10.65
CA PHE A 387 24.28 -17.56 11.60
C PHE A 387 24.94 -18.43 12.68
N PHE A 388 26.25 -18.27 12.87
CA PHE A 388 27.03 -19.02 13.86
C PHE A 388 26.53 -18.75 15.30
N TYR A 389 26.17 -17.50 15.59
CA TYR A 389 25.53 -17.10 16.85
C TYR A 389 24.05 -16.82 16.58
N ALA A 390 23.14 -17.54 17.25
CA ALA A 390 21.70 -17.41 16.98
C ALA A 390 21.13 -16.02 17.28
N SER A 391 21.74 -15.28 18.22
CA SER A 391 21.40 -13.90 18.56
C SER A 391 21.65 -12.91 17.42
N GLU A 392 22.58 -13.17 16.49
CA GLU A 392 22.77 -12.34 15.29
C GLU A 392 21.59 -12.47 14.31
N ALA A 393 20.81 -13.56 14.39
CA ALA A 393 19.68 -13.83 13.50
C ALA A 393 18.33 -13.30 14.02
N GLN A 394 18.19 -13.05 15.32
CA GLN A 394 16.94 -12.60 15.95
C GLN A 394 16.61 -11.15 15.54
N ASP A 395 15.33 -10.85 15.28
CA ASP A 395 14.88 -9.46 15.12
C ASP A 395 15.01 -8.70 16.46
N ASP A 396 15.36 -7.41 16.40
CA ASP A 396 15.61 -6.61 17.60
C ASP A 396 14.29 -6.27 18.33
N ASP A 397 14.31 -6.24 19.67
CA ASP A 397 13.17 -5.83 20.51
C ASP A 397 12.98 -4.29 20.54
N ASP A 398 13.01 -3.66 19.36
CA ASP A 398 12.61 -2.28 19.15
C ASP A 398 11.05 -2.14 19.05
N GLY A 399 10.31 -3.14 19.57
CA GLY A 399 8.86 -3.26 19.53
C GLY A 399 8.26 -3.76 18.21
N MET A 400 8.98 -3.62 17.08
CA MET A 400 8.49 -3.92 15.72
C MET A 400 8.18 -5.41 15.45
N SER A 401 8.66 -6.32 16.30
CA SER A 401 8.65 -7.78 16.09
C SER A 401 7.57 -8.51 16.91
N VAL A 402 6.99 -7.87 17.93
CA VAL A 402 6.07 -8.52 18.88
C VAL A 402 4.61 -8.34 18.44
N LEU A 403 4.12 -9.18 17.51
CA LEU A 403 2.73 -9.67 17.41
C LEU A 403 2.52 -10.50 16.12
N VAL A 404 2.68 -11.82 16.21
CA VAL A 404 2.22 -12.76 15.18
C VAL A 404 1.47 -13.91 15.85
N ASP A 405 0.23 -13.65 16.28
CA ASP A 405 -0.75 -14.73 16.49
C ASP A 405 -2.22 -14.24 16.48
N LEU A 406 -2.57 -13.46 15.45
CA LEU A 406 -3.97 -13.11 15.15
C LEU A 406 -4.70 -14.28 14.46
N ALA A 407 -4.75 -15.45 15.13
CA ALA A 407 -5.86 -16.42 15.06
C ALA A 407 -5.68 -17.64 16.00
N HIS A 408 -4.47 -18.20 16.16
CA HIS A 408 -4.28 -19.58 16.67
C HIS A 408 -3.05 -19.73 17.60
N ALA A 409 -3.08 -19.04 18.75
CA ALA A 409 -2.02 -19.12 19.77
C ALA A 409 -1.79 -20.54 20.31
N GLY A 410 -0.76 -21.22 19.79
CA GLY A 410 -0.61 -22.69 19.83
C GLY A 410 0.77 -23.21 20.27
N ALA A 411 1.43 -22.53 21.21
CA ALA A 411 2.55 -23.01 22.04
C ALA A 411 3.80 -23.64 21.36
N ALA A 412 4.94 -22.94 21.44
CA ALA A 412 6.24 -23.58 21.70
C ALA A 412 7.24 -22.59 22.33
N ALA A 413 7.74 -22.89 23.53
CA ALA A 413 8.95 -22.28 24.06
C ALA A 413 10.09 -23.30 23.93
N GLY A 414 11.17 -22.94 23.22
CA GLY A 414 12.34 -23.81 23.04
C GLY A 414 13.44 -23.48 24.05
N GLU A 415 13.94 -24.51 24.74
CA GLU A 415 14.99 -24.36 25.75
C GLU A 415 16.38 -24.09 25.12
N GLY A 416 17.25 -23.40 25.86
CA GLY A 416 18.60 -23.06 25.41
C GLY A 416 19.57 -24.25 25.48
N GLY A 417 20.08 -24.70 24.34
CA GLY A 417 21.12 -25.74 24.26
C GLY A 417 22.51 -25.22 24.64
N SER A 418 23.16 -25.87 25.61
CA SER A 418 24.54 -25.57 26.00
C SER A 418 25.56 -26.21 25.04
N GLY A 419 26.50 -25.39 24.55
CA GLY A 419 27.67 -25.83 23.79
C GLY A 419 28.93 -25.85 24.67
N ALA A 420 29.84 -26.81 24.43
CA ALA A 420 31.01 -27.03 25.28
C ALA A 420 32.22 -26.15 24.91
N GLU A 421 33.07 -25.85 25.91
CA GLU A 421 34.29 -25.06 25.77
C GLU A 421 35.45 -25.81 25.07
N PRO A 422 36.27 -25.10 24.27
CA PRO A 422 37.70 -25.33 24.11
C PRO A 422 38.52 -24.30 24.90
N ALA A 423 39.73 -24.66 25.34
CA ALA A 423 40.56 -23.79 26.18
C ALA A 423 41.55 -22.90 25.39
N GLY A 424 41.82 -21.70 25.90
CA GLY A 424 43.11 -21.04 25.72
C GLY A 424 43.23 -19.90 24.70
N GLY A 425 42.19 -19.06 24.54
CA GLY A 425 42.27 -17.83 23.75
C GLY A 425 41.29 -16.75 24.21
N VAL A 426 41.42 -15.54 23.67
CA VAL A 426 40.31 -14.56 23.68
C VAL A 426 39.41 -14.92 22.50
N GLU A 427 38.20 -15.41 22.78
CA GLU A 427 37.30 -15.86 21.72
C GLU A 427 36.51 -14.69 21.10
N GLU A 428 36.27 -14.79 19.78
CA GLU A 428 35.40 -13.86 19.05
C GLU A 428 33.95 -14.11 19.52
N GLY A 429 33.33 -13.09 20.13
CA GLY A 429 31.93 -13.13 20.54
C GLY A 429 30.97 -12.82 19.39
N ALA A 430 29.68 -13.10 19.61
CA ALA A 430 28.60 -12.66 18.75
C ALA A 430 28.64 -11.14 18.53
N ARG A 431 28.31 -10.67 17.32
CA ARG A 431 28.16 -9.24 17.04
C ARG A 431 26.89 -8.71 17.71
N ILE A 432 27.00 -7.59 18.42
CA ILE A 432 25.89 -6.97 19.16
C ILE A 432 25.50 -5.66 18.46
N ARG A 433 24.23 -5.54 18.07
CA ARG A 433 23.70 -4.33 17.44
C ARG A 433 23.57 -3.21 18.48
N VAL A 434 24.13 -2.04 18.19
CA VAL A 434 23.82 -0.82 18.93
C VAL A 434 22.48 -0.28 18.45
N THR A 435 21.43 -0.52 19.23
CA THR A 435 20.12 0.14 19.06
C THR A 435 20.19 1.58 19.58
N PHE A 436 19.25 2.42 19.15
CA PHE A 436 19.10 3.78 19.70
C PHE A 436 18.95 3.76 21.23
N SER A 437 18.24 2.76 21.76
CA SER A 437 18.04 2.58 23.21
C SER A 437 19.35 2.34 23.96
N LEU A 438 20.27 1.53 23.40
CA LEU A 438 21.61 1.32 23.97
C LEU A 438 22.48 2.58 23.85
N PHE A 439 22.43 3.26 22.70
CA PHE A 439 23.15 4.52 22.49
C PHE A 439 22.70 5.60 23.49
N GLN A 440 21.39 5.86 23.62
CA GLN A 440 20.83 6.89 24.50
C GLN A 440 21.05 6.59 25.99
N SER A 441 20.91 5.33 26.41
CA SER A 441 21.01 4.94 27.82
C SER A 441 22.45 4.82 28.33
N SER A 442 23.36 4.31 27.50
CA SER A 442 24.72 3.95 27.90
C SER A 442 25.80 4.82 27.25
N MET A 443 25.85 4.86 25.92
CA MET A 443 26.99 5.47 25.19
C MET A 443 26.94 7.00 25.23
N PHE A 444 25.84 7.61 24.77
CA PHE A 444 25.67 9.08 24.72
C PHE A 444 25.89 9.75 26.08
N ARG A 445 25.45 9.12 27.18
CA ARG A 445 25.66 9.67 28.53
C ARG A 445 27.13 9.76 28.94
N ARG A 446 27.98 8.86 28.42
CA ARG A 446 29.43 8.78 28.68
C ARG A 446 30.26 9.53 27.64
N LEU A 447 29.80 9.59 26.39
CA LEU A 447 30.52 10.18 25.25
C LEU A 447 30.14 11.65 24.95
N ARG A 448 29.02 12.16 25.47
CA ARG A 448 28.60 13.55 25.25
C ARG A 448 29.70 14.55 25.67
N PRO A 449 29.90 15.65 24.93
CA PRO A 449 30.79 16.72 25.36
C PRO A 449 30.42 17.23 26.76
N GLY A 450 31.43 17.58 27.58
CA GLY A 450 31.23 18.24 28.87
C GLY A 450 30.78 19.70 28.79
N GLN A 451 30.33 20.14 27.61
CA GLN A 451 29.92 21.51 27.29
C GLN A 451 28.39 21.56 27.11
N LYS A 452 27.80 22.74 27.18
CA LYS A 452 26.37 22.92 26.92
C LYS A 452 26.11 22.82 25.41
N VAL A 453 25.47 21.74 24.99
CA VAL A 453 25.06 21.49 23.60
C VAL A 453 23.59 21.87 23.36
N ASP A 454 23.25 22.09 22.10
CA ASP A 454 21.91 22.35 21.55
C ASP A 454 21.19 21.07 21.07
N PHE A 455 21.90 19.96 20.93
CA PHE A 455 21.37 18.66 20.50
C PHE A 455 21.15 17.67 21.65
N ASP A 456 20.18 16.77 21.46
CA ASP A 456 19.92 15.63 22.34
C ASP A 456 20.50 14.31 21.76
N ALA A 457 20.22 13.18 22.41
CA ALA A 457 20.64 11.87 21.93
C ALA A 457 19.97 11.47 20.61
N SER A 458 18.71 11.86 20.38
CA SER A 458 17.96 11.51 19.17
C SER A 458 18.51 12.22 17.93
N LEU A 459 18.77 13.53 18.06
CA LEU A 459 19.33 14.34 16.98
C LEU A 459 20.80 13.99 16.70
N ALA A 460 21.60 13.73 17.73
CA ALA A 460 22.97 13.23 17.55
C ALA A 460 23.01 11.86 16.85
N TRP A 461 22.11 10.94 17.21
CA TRP A 461 21.96 9.64 16.55
C TRP A 461 21.53 9.80 15.09
N GLN A 462 20.64 10.75 14.80
CA GLN A 462 20.21 11.06 13.44
C GLN A 462 21.37 11.50 12.54
N GLU A 463 22.19 12.44 12.99
CA GLU A 463 23.35 12.90 12.22
C GLU A 463 24.38 11.79 11.99
N ILE A 464 24.62 10.93 13.01
CA ILE A 464 25.53 9.78 12.90
C ILE A 464 25.01 8.77 11.87
N VAL A 465 23.77 8.30 12.02
CA VAL A 465 23.23 7.21 11.21
C VAL A 465 22.87 7.67 9.80
N SER A 466 22.17 8.80 9.64
CA SER A 466 21.68 9.26 8.33
C SER A 466 22.78 9.87 7.46
N TYR A 467 23.59 10.76 8.04
CA TYR A 467 24.37 11.70 7.25
C TYR A 467 25.86 11.39 7.26
N ILE A 468 26.45 11.18 8.45
CA ILE A 468 27.86 10.80 8.59
C ILE A 468 28.12 9.41 8.01
N LYS A 469 27.16 8.47 8.11
CA LYS A 469 27.32 7.07 7.66
C LYS A 469 26.33 6.61 6.58
N GLY A 470 25.07 7.04 6.65
CA GLY A 470 23.98 6.60 5.76
C GLY A 470 23.92 7.26 4.38
N THR A 471 24.92 8.06 3.99
CA THR A 471 25.02 8.68 2.67
C THR A 471 25.75 7.80 1.66
N LYS A 472 25.48 7.98 0.36
CA LYS A 472 26.23 7.30 -0.71
C LYS A 472 27.73 7.57 -0.62
N GLN A 473 28.10 8.84 -0.38
CA GLN A 473 29.49 9.29 -0.26
C GLN A 473 30.22 8.56 0.88
N ALA A 474 29.56 8.36 2.03
CA ALA A 474 30.13 7.62 3.16
C ALA A 474 30.49 6.17 2.79
N VAL A 475 29.59 5.43 2.13
CA VAL A 475 29.81 4.01 1.78
C VAL A 475 30.63 3.79 0.51
N GLU A 476 30.76 4.78 -0.37
CA GLU A 476 31.72 4.77 -1.49
C GLU A 476 33.15 5.15 -1.06
N GLY A 477 33.27 5.86 0.05
CA GLY A 477 34.52 6.19 0.75
C GLY A 477 34.88 5.17 1.85
N SER A 478 34.90 5.61 3.10
CA SER A 478 35.46 4.85 4.24
C SER A 478 34.44 4.08 5.10
N GLY A 479 33.18 4.04 4.70
CA GLY A 479 32.03 3.67 5.56
C GLY A 479 31.51 4.85 6.41
N ARG A 480 32.12 6.03 6.26
CA ARG A 480 31.70 7.32 6.84
C ARG A 480 32.30 8.49 6.05
N LEU A 481 31.66 9.64 6.14
CA LEU A 481 32.21 10.94 5.74
C LEU A 481 33.41 11.33 6.61
N THR A 482 34.31 12.14 6.06
CA THR A 482 35.32 12.91 6.81
C THR A 482 34.70 14.13 7.49
N GLU A 483 35.45 14.77 8.40
CA GLU A 483 34.99 16.00 9.06
C GLU A 483 34.77 17.13 8.05
N ASP A 484 35.69 17.30 7.09
CA ASP A 484 35.59 18.33 6.06
C ASP A 484 34.38 18.12 5.14
N GLU A 485 34.10 16.89 4.71
CA GLU A 485 32.91 16.56 3.90
C GLU A 485 31.62 16.85 4.68
N TYR A 486 31.55 16.46 5.95
CA TYR A 486 30.37 16.66 6.81
C TYR A 486 30.17 18.14 7.22
N LEU A 487 31.24 18.93 7.34
CA LEU A 487 31.19 20.37 7.60
C LEU A 487 31.03 21.23 6.34
N SER A 488 31.23 20.66 5.14
CA SER A 488 31.05 21.32 3.84
C SER A 488 29.59 21.71 3.57
N ASP A 489 29.38 22.56 2.56
CA ASP A 489 28.02 22.93 2.13
C ASP A 489 27.23 21.77 1.50
N ILE A 490 27.88 20.66 1.13
CA ILE A 490 27.18 19.42 0.73
C ILE A 490 26.63 18.73 1.98
N GLY A 491 27.47 18.53 3.01
CA GLY A 491 27.07 17.97 4.29
C GLY A 491 25.96 18.78 4.97
N ARG A 492 26.04 20.12 4.94
CA ARG A 492 25.00 21.02 5.45
C ARG A 492 23.67 20.91 4.68
N LYS A 493 23.72 20.76 3.35
CA LYS A 493 22.50 20.58 2.53
C LYS A 493 21.85 19.21 2.70
N GLN A 494 22.62 18.20 3.09
CA GLN A 494 22.06 16.90 3.52
C GLN A 494 21.50 16.98 4.95
N ALA A 495 22.13 17.79 5.82
CA ALA A 495 21.86 17.84 7.25
C ALA A 495 21.77 19.30 7.77
N PRO A 496 20.62 19.98 7.60
CA PRO A 496 20.47 21.41 7.89
C PRO A 496 20.36 21.73 9.40
N ASN A 497 20.15 20.73 10.25
CA ASN A 497 19.71 20.87 11.64
C ASN A 497 20.63 21.71 12.55
N PHE A 498 21.92 21.83 12.20
CA PHE A 498 22.96 22.27 13.14
C PHE A 498 23.97 23.24 12.55
N GLY A 499 24.33 24.25 13.34
CA GLY A 499 25.41 25.18 13.02
C GLY A 499 26.80 24.51 13.05
N PRO A 500 27.85 25.13 12.46
CA PRO A 500 29.16 24.51 12.30
C PRO A 500 29.83 24.04 13.60
N GLU A 501 29.56 24.69 14.73
CA GLU A 501 30.11 24.31 16.05
C GLU A 501 29.45 23.04 16.58
N SER A 502 28.11 23.00 16.61
CA SER A 502 27.33 21.82 16.99
C SER A 502 27.66 20.63 16.09
N ARG A 503 27.84 20.85 14.77
CA ARG A 503 28.30 19.81 13.84
C ARG A 503 29.68 19.25 14.21
N ARG A 504 30.66 20.08 14.55
CA ARG A 504 31.98 19.59 15.04
C ARG A 504 31.84 18.71 16.28
N LEU A 505 31.04 19.14 17.25
CA LEU A 505 30.78 18.37 18.47
C LEU A 505 30.10 17.02 18.19
N ILE A 506 29.17 16.98 17.22
CA ILE A 506 28.52 15.74 16.76
C ILE A 506 29.49 14.83 16.01
N TYR A 507 30.41 15.37 15.20
CA TYR A 507 31.44 14.56 14.52
C TYR A 507 32.50 14.00 15.49
N GLN A 508 32.86 14.77 16.52
CA GLN A 508 33.71 14.31 17.63
C GLN A 508 33.02 13.18 18.41
N LEU A 509 31.74 13.35 18.75
CA LEU A 509 30.89 12.32 19.36
C LEU A 509 30.79 11.06 18.48
N SER A 510 30.60 11.22 17.16
CA SER A 510 30.60 10.11 16.19
C SER A 510 31.93 9.35 16.18
N THR A 511 33.05 10.08 16.22
CA THR A 511 34.39 9.47 16.26
C THR A 511 34.66 8.76 17.60
N ALA A 512 34.19 9.30 18.72
CA ALA A 512 34.28 8.63 20.02
C ALA A 512 33.38 7.39 20.10
N TYR A 513 32.19 7.44 19.49
CA TYR A 513 31.26 6.32 19.34
C TYR A 513 31.85 5.18 18.50
N GLU A 514 32.47 5.49 17.36
CA GLU A 514 33.20 4.50 16.54
C GLU A 514 34.43 3.91 17.27
N GLN A 515 35.11 4.68 18.11
CA GLN A 515 36.18 4.16 18.97
C GLN A 515 35.63 3.24 20.07
N GLU A 516 34.49 3.57 20.68
CA GLU A 516 33.87 2.72 21.70
C GLU A 516 33.39 1.40 21.10
N LYS A 517 32.72 1.41 19.95
CA LYS A 517 32.32 0.17 19.26
C LYS A 517 33.51 -0.77 19.00
N LYS A 518 34.64 -0.20 18.59
CA LYS A 518 35.89 -0.93 18.31
C LYS A 518 36.60 -1.48 19.56
N ARG A 519 36.24 -1.03 20.76
CA ARG A 519 36.68 -1.67 22.02
C ARG A 519 35.86 -2.93 22.33
N GLY A 520 34.66 -3.04 21.78
CA GLY A 520 33.74 -4.14 22.04
C GLY A 520 33.17 -4.15 23.46
N LEU A 521 32.45 -5.23 23.78
CA LEU A 521 32.10 -5.61 25.14
C LEU A 521 32.82 -6.93 25.46
N THR A 522 33.64 -6.94 26.51
CA THR A 522 34.34 -8.16 26.95
C THR A 522 33.66 -8.75 28.17
N GLU A 523 33.17 -9.98 28.05
CA GLU A 523 32.55 -10.75 29.12
C GLU A 523 33.39 -12.01 29.37
N GLY A 524 34.08 -12.06 30.51
CA GLY A 524 35.06 -13.10 30.82
C GLY A 524 36.22 -13.12 29.82
N HIS A 525 36.26 -14.16 28.99
CA HIS A 525 37.28 -14.36 27.94
C HIS A 525 36.76 -14.09 26.51
N VAL A 526 35.48 -13.72 26.36
CA VAL A 526 34.83 -13.47 25.07
C VAL A 526 34.76 -11.97 24.80
N THR A 527 35.15 -11.52 23.61
CA THR A 527 34.98 -10.11 23.19
C THR A 527 33.95 -10.02 22.07
N HIS A 528 32.83 -9.38 22.38
CA HIS A 528 31.74 -9.09 21.47
C HIS A 528 31.99 -7.80 20.68
N PHE A 529 31.79 -7.86 19.37
CA PHE A 529 31.98 -6.70 18.48
C PHE A 529 30.68 -5.90 18.38
N LEU A 530 30.73 -4.61 18.73
CA LEU A 530 29.59 -3.71 18.59
C LEU A 530 29.50 -3.19 17.15
N TYR A 531 28.28 -3.16 16.58
CA TYR A 531 28.02 -2.66 15.24
C TYR A 531 26.71 -1.87 15.15
N ASP A 532 26.55 -1.04 14.13
CA ASP A 532 25.26 -0.48 13.71
C ASP A 532 24.93 -0.89 12.26
N ALA A 533 23.70 -0.61 11.82
CA ALA A 533 23.23 -1.01 10.48
C ALA A 533 24.12 -0.46 9.36
N ALA A 534 24.67 0.75 9.52
CA ALA A 534 25.53 1.36 8.51
C ALA A 534 26.92 0.69 8.42
N ASP A 535 27.41 0.03 9.47
CA ASP A 535 28.60 -0.83 9.37
C ASP A 535 28.37 -2.02 8.43
N VAL A 536 27.20 -2.66 8.54
CA VAL A 536 26.80 -3.79 7.69
C VAL A 536 26.61 -3.33 6.24
N VAL A 537 25.92 -2.21 6.04
CA VAL A 537 25.68 -1.61 4.71
C VAL A 537 26.99 -1.21 4.04
N ALA A 538 27.91 -0.58 4.77
CA ALA A 538 29.25 -0.24 4.27
C ALA A 538 30.08 -1.48 3.92
N TRP A 539 29.98 -2.56 4.73
CA TRP A 539 30.63 -3.84 4.43
C TRP A 539 30.08 -4.46 3.14
N ILE A 540 28.75 -4.63 3.04
CA ILE A 540 28.09 -5.19 1.87
C ILE A 540 28.42 -4.37 0.62
N HIS A 541 28.27 -3.03 0.67
CA HIS A 541 28.56 -2.15 -0.46
C HIS A 541 29.99 -2.31 -0.96
N ARG A 542 30.98 -2.31 -0.03
CA ARG A 542 32.38 -2.52 -0.39
C ARG A 542 32.62 -3.89 -1.00
N ARG A 543 32.02 -4.97 -0.47
CA ARG A 543 32.17 -6.31 -1.06
C ARG A 543 31.52 -6.40 -2.45
N LEU A 544 30.30 -5.91 -2.63
CA LEU A 544 29.66 -5.86 -3.95
C LEU A 544 30.52 -5.11 -4.98
N ARG A 545 31.21 -4.04 -4.57
CA ARG A 545 32.18 -3.30 -5.41
C ARG A 545 33.48 -4.07 -5.68
N GLU A 546 33.97 -4.87 -4.72
CA GLU A 546 35.16 -5.72 -4.84
C GLU A 546 34.93 -6.97 -5.69
N GLU A 547 33.75 -7.59 -5.61
CA GLU A 547 33.51 -8.94 -6.17
C GLU A 547 32.21 -9.16 -6.94
N GLY A 548 31.37 -8.14 -7.10
CA GLY A 548 30.06 -8.24 -7.75
C GLY A 548 28.98 -8.89 -6.91
N TYR A 549 27.71 -8.73 -7.32
CA TYR A 549 26.59 -9.52 -6.81
C TYR A 549 26.70 -10.99 -7.27
N ARG A 550 26.23 -11.92 -6.43
CA ARG A 550 26.55 -13.36 -6.49
C ARG A 550 25.39 -14.29 -6.12
N GLY A 551 24.18 -13.76 -5.98
CA GLY A 551 22.98 -14.56 -5.79
C GLY A 551 22.23 -14.75 -7.12
N GLU A 552 21.07 -15.39 -7.05
CA GLU A 552 20.14 -15.44 -8.18
C GLU A 552 19.74 -14.01 -8.58
N PRO A 553 19.56 -13.73 -9.89
CA PRO A 553 19.32 -12.38 -10.40
C PRO A 553 18.03 -11.81 -9.83
N ILE A 554 18.09 -10.66 -9.15
CA ILE A 554 16.88 -9.94 -8.70
C ILE A 554 16.38 -9.12 -9.89
N HIS A 555 15.16 -9.36 -10.35
CA HIS A 555 14.60 -8.72 -11.55
C HIS A 555 13.84 -7.44 -11.22
N GLU A 556 13.00 -7.47 -10.17
CA GLU A 556 12.28 -6.30 -9.66
C GLU A 556 12.45 -6.18 -8.14
N LEU A 557 12.52 -4.95 -7.62
CA LEU A 557 12.61 -4.68 -6.19
C LEU A 557 11.59 -3.61 -5.77
N TYR A 558 10.72 -3.99 -4.84
CA TYR A 558 9.66 -3.17 -4.28
C TYR A 558 10.04 -2.79 -2.85
N CYS A 559 10.24 -1.50 -2.56
CA CYS A 559 10.62 -1.00 -1.24
C CYS A 559 9.51 -0.11 -0.68
N ASP A 560 8.74 -0.61 0.29
CA ASP A 560 7.66 0.14 0.94
C ASP A 560 8.12 0.78 2.25
N GLU A 561 7.51 1.93 2.56
CA GLU A 561 7.91 2.84 3.63
C GLU A 561 9.36 3.33 3.48
N VAL A 562 9.75 3.67 2.24
CA VAL A 562 11.11 4.05 1.83
C VAL A 562 11.73 5.19 2.65
N GLN A 563 10.92 6.01 3.33
CA GLN A 563 11.41 7.05 4.24
C GLN A 563 12.09 6.54 5.53
N ASP A 564 11.89 5.27 5.89
CA ASP A 564 12.60 4.60 6.99
C ASP A 564 13.90 3.90 6.52
N PHE A 565 14.46 4.29 5.37
CA PHE A 565 15.73 3.79 4.84
C PHE A 565 16.74 4.92 4.62
N THR A 566 18.01 4.64 4.87
CA THR A 566 19.12 5.56 4.53
C THR A 566 19.45 5.52 3.04
N GLN A 567 20.08 6.58 2.53
CA GLN A 567 20.51 6.66 1.13
C GLN A 567 21.49 5.51 0.77
N ALA A 568 22.31 5.07 1.73
CA ALA A 568 23.24 3.96 1.57
C ALA A 568 22.54 2.59 1.47
N GLU A 569 21.43 2.37 2.18
CA GLU A 569 20.63 1.14 2.06
C GLU A 569 19.93 1.05 0.71
N LEU A 570 19.36 2.17 0.23
CA LEU A 570 18.74 2.26 -1.10
C LEU A 570 19.77 2.13 -2.24
N LEU A 571 21.01 2.55 -2.00
CA LEU A 571 22.12 2.32 -2.93
C LEU A 571 22.43 0.82 -3.07
N LEU A 572 22.32 -0.01 -2.03
CA LEU A 572 22.55 -1.46 -2.15
C LEU A 572 21.62 -2.07 -3.19
N SER A 573 20.33 -1.71 -3.17
CA SER A 573 19.35 -2.15 -4.16
C SER A 573 19.78 -1.82 -5.59
N LEU A 574 20.25 -0.59 -5.84
CA LEU A 574 20.84 -0.17 -7.13
C LEU A 574 22.14 -0.89 -7.53
N ARG A 575 22.78 -1.64 -6.62
CA ARG A 575 23.99 -2.44 -6.89
C ARG A 575 23.72 -3.96 -6.97
N VAL A 576 22.46 -4.42 -6.80
CA VAL A 576 22.10 -5.86 -6.83
C VAL A 576 20.92 -6.24 -7.73
N VAL A 577 20.07 -5.28 -8.14
CA VAL A 577 19.06 -5.54 -9.19
C VAL A 577 19.74 -5.74 -10.55
N SER A 578 19.15 -6.59 -11.37
CA SER A 578 19.65 -6.95 -12.71
C SER A 578 19.36 -5.85 -13.73
N ASP A 579 18.23 -5.15 -13.57
CA ASP A 579 17.89 -3.91 -14.26
C ASP A 579 17.65 -2.80 -13.21
N PRO A 580 18.45 -1.72 -13.17
CA PRO A 580 18.22 -0.56 -12.30
C PRO A 580 16.87 0.15 -12.51
N ASN A 581 16.17 -0.11 -13.62
CA ASN A 581 14.82 0.36 -13.90
C ASN A 581 13.72 -0.54 -13.29
N GLY A 582 14.08 -1.71 -12.74
CA GLY A 582 13.18 -2.63 -12.05
C GLY A 582 12.84 -2.24 -10.61
N ILE A 583 13.20 -1.03 -10.15
CA ILE A 583 12.99 -0.58 -8.77
C ILE A 583 11.69 0.23 -8.64
N ALA A 584 10.87 -0.14 -7.65
CA ALA A 584 9.68 0.61 -7.25
C ALA A 584 9.78 1.00 -5.76
N LEU A 585 9.74 2.29 -5.47
CA LEU A 585 9.86 2.87 -4.13
C LEU A 585 8.54 3.53 -3.73
N PHE A 586 8.10 3.29 -2.49
CA PHE A 586 6.81 3.77 -1.98
C PHE A 586 7.01 4.44 -0.61
N GLY A 587 6.45 5.63 -0.36
CA GLY A 587 6.61 6.26 0.95
C GLY A 587 5.97 7.64 1.15
N ASP A 588 6.24 8.22 2.31
CA ASP A 588 5.79 9.54 2.77
C ASP A 588 6.75 10.16 3.81
N THR A 589 7.28 11.36 3.54
CA THR A 589 8.20 12.09 4.42
C THR A 589 7.61 12.56 5.74
N CYS A 590 6.28 12.64 5.89
CA CYS A 590 5.67 12.89 7.21
C CYS A 590 5.38 11.60 8.02
N GLN A 591 5.74 10.43 7.50
CA GLN A 591 5.56 9.13 8.16
C GLN A 591 6.89 8.42 8.46
N THR A 592 7.99 9.15 8.60
CA THR A 592 9.25 8.60 9.10
C THR A 592 9.10 8.26 10.58
N ILE A 593 9.26 6.98 10.95
CA ILE A 593 9.21 6.51 12.34
C ILE A 593 10.56 5.96 12.82
N ALA A 594 11.45 5.62 11.89
CA ALA A 594 12.77 5.09 12.22
C ALA A 594 13.61 6.16 12.94
N ARG A 595 13.89 5.90 14.23
CA ARG A 595 14.59 6.86 15.09
C ARG A 595 16.01 7.11 14.59
N GLY A 596 16.25 8.34 14.14
CA GLY A 596 17.53 8.76 13.58
C GLY A 596 17.66 8.59 12.06
N ILE A 597 16.54 8.47 11.33
CA ILE A 597 16.54 8.56 9.87
C ILE A 597 16.02 9.94 9.42
N GLY A 598 16.87 10.67 8.70
CA GLY A 598 16.53 11.88 7.96
C GLY A 598 16.48 11.56 6.47
N PHE A 599 15.29 11.64 5.89
CA PHE A 599 15.01 11.22 4.52
C PHE A 599 14.29 12.32 3.74
N ARG A 600 14.66 12.49 2.46
CA ARG A 600 13.91 13.30 1.49
C ARG A 600 13.95 12.62 0.13
N PHE A 601 12.88 12.70 -0.64
CA PHE A 601 12.82 12.14 -2.00
C PHE A 601 13.81 12.81 -2.96
N THR A 602 14.28 14.02 -2.65
CA THR A 602 15.36 14.68 -3.39
C THR A 602 16.69 13.92 -3.31
N ASP A 603 17.04 13.33 -2.16
CA ASP A 603 18.27 12.54 -1.99
C ASP A 603 18.17 11.16 -2.69
N VAL A 604 16.95 10.64 -2.86
CA VAL A 604 16.66 9.45 -3.69
C VAL A 604 16.79 9.75 -5.18
N LYS A 605 16.23 10.87 -5.67
CA LYS A 605 16.42 11.32 -7.07
C LYS A 605 17.89 11.49 -7.40
N GLN A 606 18.71 11.95 -6.44
CA GLN A 606 20.15 12.08 -6.60
C GLN A 606 20.86 10.74 -6.82
N LEU A 607 20.41 9.63 -6.20
CA LEU A 607 20.95 8.29 -6.45
C LEU A 607 20.76 7.88 -7.92
N PHE A 608 19.52 7.94 -8.42
CA PHE A 608 19.21 7.58 -9.81
C PHE A 608 19.92 8.46 -10.82
N TYR A 609 19.99 9.78 -10.60
CA TYR A 609 20.73 10.70 -11.46
C TYR A 609 22.23 10.36 -11.55
N GLN A 610 22.83 9.95 -10.43
CA GLN A 610 24.23 9.52 -10.44
C GLN A 610 24.42 8.15 -11.10
N ALA A 611 23.53 7.18 -10.85
CA ALA A 611 23.56 5.87 -11.50
C ALA A 611 23.41 5.99 -13.03
N GLN A 612 22.53 6.87 -13.51
CA GLN A 612 22.39 7.23 -14.92
C GLN A 612 23.68 7.80 -15.50
N ARG A 613 24.36 8.71 -14.78
CA ARG A 613 25.65 9.25 -15.24
C ARG A 613 26.78 8.21 -15.20
N GLU A 614 26.81 7.33 -14.22
CA GLU A 614 27.76 6.20 -14.15
C GLU A 614 27.59 5.27 -15.36
N ALA A 615 26.35 4.93 -15.72
CA ALA A 615 26.04 4.10 -16.90
C ALA A 615 26.43 4.80 -18.22
N GLN A 616 26.09 6.09 -18.39
CA GLN A 616 26.45 6.88 -19.57
C GLN A 616 27.97 6.97 -19.78
N LEU A 617 28.74 7.13 -18.70
CA LEU A 617 30.21 7.14 -18.72
C LEU A 617 30.79 5.75 -19.05
N ALA A 618 30.16 4.67 -18.59
CA ALA A 618 30.58 3.30 -18.93
C ALA A 618 30.34 2.97 -20.42
N ALA A 619 29.16 3.31 -20.96
CA ALA A 619 28.82 3.07 -22.36
C ALA A 619 29.72 3.87 -23.32
N SER A 620 29.94 5.16 -23.03
CA SER A 620 30.82 6.02 -23.82
C SER A 620 32.30 5.64 -23.74
N ALA A 621 32.73 4.86 -22.74
CA ALA A 621 34.04 4.24 -22.67
C ALA A 621 34.17 2.95 -23.52
N GLY A 622 33.22 2.67 -24.41
CA GLY A 622 33.26 1.55 -25.36
C GLY A 622 32.72 0.22 -24.84
N LYS A 623 32.13 0.18 -23.64
CA LYS A 623 31.47 -1.03 -23.08
C LYS A 623 30.04 -1.22 -23.60
N GLY A 624 29.88 -1.13 -24.93
CA GLY A 624 28.59 -1.28 -25.62
C GLY A 624 27.65 -0.08 -25.46
N TRP A 625 26.64 -0.04 -26.32
CA TRP A 625 25.36 0.58 -26.00
C TRP A 625 24.47 -0.54 -25.45
N ASP A 626 23.92 -0.32 -24.26
CA ASP A 626 22.89 -1.17 -23.68
C ASP A 626 21.55 -0.43 -23.81
N GLU A 627 20.49 -1.13 -24.22
CA GLU A 627 19.15 -0.54 -24.32
C GLU A 627 18.56 -0.28 -22.92
N ALA A 628 19.03 -1.00 -21.89
CA ALA A 628 18.66 -0.82 -20.48
C ALA A 628 19.44 0.32 -19.78
N ALA A 629 19.64 1.45 -20.47
CA ALA A 629 20.21 2.65 -19.84
C ALA A 629 19.35 3.09 -18.64
N VAL A 630 19.98 3.37 -17.48
CA VAL A 630 19.27 3.75 -16.25
C VAL A 630 18.50 5.05 -16.47
N GLN A 631 17.18 5.00 -16.34
CA GLN A 631 16.30 6.17 -16.45
C GLN A 631 16.16 6.90 -15.11
N MET A 632 15.67 8.14 -15.18
CA MET A 632 15.17 8.81 -13.98
C MET A 632 13.80 8.21 -13.63
N PRO A 633 13.52 7.94 -12.34
CA PRO A 633 12.26 7.33 -11.95
C PRO A 633 11.06 8.25 -12.23
N ASP A 634 9.93 7.64 -12.61
CA ASP A 634 8.62 8.29 -12.64
C ASP A 634 8.22 8.66 -11.20
N ILE A 635 7.65 9.85 -11.00
CA ILE A 635 7.30 10.36 -9.67
C ILE A 635 5.80 10.65 -9.64
N VAL A 636 5.03 9.73 -9.07
CA VAL A 636 3.57 9.79 -9.08
C VAL A 636 3.05 10.14 -7.69
N PRO A 637 2.28 11.24 -7.52
CA PRO A 637 1.61 11.56 -6.26
C PRO A 637 0.18 10.98 -6.20
N LEU A 638 -0.12 10.24 -5.13
CA LEU A 638 -1.47 9.87 -4.74
C LEU A 638 -2.02 10.92 -3.76
N GLU A 639 -2.83 11.84 -4.29
CA GLU A 639 -3.35 13.01 -3.55
C GLU A 639 -4.77 12.81 -3.00
N VAL A 640 -5.42 11.69 -3.36
CA VAL A 640 -6.82 11.39 -3.02
C VAL A 640 -6.86 10.11 -2.19
N ASN A 641 -7.58 10.17 -1.07
CA ASN A 641 -7.77 9.07 -0.15
C ASN A 641 -9.19 8.49 -0.29
N TYR A 642 -9.27 7.18 -0.52
CA TYR A 642 -10.52 6.44 -0.72
C TYR A 642 -10.94 5.58 0.50
N ARG A 643 -10.14 5.61 1.57
CA ARG A 643 -10.20 4.70 2.73
C ARG A 643 -10.46 5.41 4.06
N THR A 644 -10.13 6.70 4.19
CA THR A 644 -10.13 7.44 5.46
C THR A 644 -11.18 8.56 5.51
N HIS A 645 -11.92 8.63 6.62
CA HIS A 645 -12.92 9.67 6.93
C HIS A 645 -12.32 11.09 6.87
N SER A 646 -13.00 12.04 6.22
CA SER A 646 -12.41 13.37 5.95
C SER A 646 -11.94 14.10 7.20
N GLY A 647 -12.74 14.12 8.27
CA GLY A 647 -12.35 14.74 9.54
C GLY A 647 -11.07 14.20 10.19
N VAL A 648 -10.68 12.94 9.92
CA VAL A 648 -9.41 12.37 10.38
C VAL A 648 -8.25 12.93 9.56
N LEU A 649 -8.44 13.05 8.24
CA LEU A 649 -7.47 13.67 7.34
C LEU A 649 -7.34 15.18 7.57
N ASP A 650 -8.43 15.87 7.89
CA ASP A 650 -8.43 17.31 8.20
C ASP A 650 -7.62 17.58 9.49
N VAL A 651 -7.72 16.71 10.52
CA VAL A 651 -6.88 16.74 11.72
C VAL A 651 -5.42 16.39 11.42
N ALA A 652 -5.15 15.35 10.62
CA ALA A 652 -3.79 14.99 10.22
C ALA A 652 -3.12 16.12 9.40
N ALA A 653 -3.89 16.79 8.53
CA ALA A 653 -3.44 17.90 7.71
C ALA A 653 -3.05 19.13 8.54
N SER A 654 -3.73 19.43 9.65
CA SER A 654 -3.34 20.55 10.52
C SER A 654 -1.97 20.31 11.19
N VAL A 655 -1.71 19.07 11.64
CA VAL A 655 -0.38 18.67 12.16
C VAL A 655 0.69 18.76 11.07
N VAL A 656 0.41 18.26 9.85
CA VAL A 656 1.33 18.34 8.71
C VAL A 656 1.61 19.79 8.29
N GLN A 657 0.64 20.71 8.39
CA GLN A 657 0.85 22.14 8.15
C GLN A 657 1.83 22.76 9.16
N LEU A 658 1.72 22.42 10.45
CA LEU A 658 2.68 22.86 11.46
C LEU A 658 4.08 22.29 11.19
N LEU A 659 4.16 21.00 10.85
CA LEU A 659 5.44 20.35 10.54
C LEU A 659 6.15 21.04 9.37
N ARG A 660 5.44 21.37 8.27
CA ARG A 660 6.03 22.14 7.16
C ARG A 660 6.40 23.57 7.54
N ARG A 661 5.61 24.23 8.40
CA ARG A 661 5.87 25.62 8.84
C ARG A 661 7.14 25.73 9.67
N PHE A 662 7.46 24.72 10.48
CA PHE A 662 8.62 24.74 11.38
C PHE A 662 9.83 23.92 10.88
N PHE A 663 9.63 22.96 9.98
CA PHE A 663 10.67 22.03 9.49
C PHE A 663 10.68 21.91 7.95
N SER A 664 10.51 23.02 7.25
CA SER A 664 10.42 23.09 5.78
C SER A 664 11.59 22.47 5.01
N GLU A 665 12.79 22.42 5.60
CA GLU A 665 13.99 21.81 4.96
C GLU A 665 14.11 20.29 5.17
N GLN A 666 13.28 19.71 6.05
CA GLN A 666 13.23 18.28 6.35
C GLN A 666 12.12 17.53 5.61
N ILE A 667 11.07 18.22 5.14
CA ILE A 667 9.82 17.61 4.64
C ILE A 667 9.55 18.05 3.20
N ASP A 668 9.53 17.10 2.26
CA ASP A 668 9.12 17.38 0.86
C ASP A 668 7.69 17.95 0.78
N ASP A 669 7.51 19.03 0.01
CA ASP A 669 6.24 19.75 -0.13
C ASP A 669 5.29 19.04 -1.12
N LEU A 670 4.52 18.08 -0.62
CA LEU A 670 3.44 17.39 -1.35
C LEU A 670 2.12 18.16 -1.24
N LYS A 671 1.20 18.07 -2.20
CA LYS A 671 -0.13 18.70 -2.00
C LYS A 671 -0.83 18.15 -0.73
N PRO A 672 -1.71 18.93 -0.07
CA PRO A 672 -2.59 18.40 0.96
C PRO A 672 -3.44 17.25 0.41
N GLU A 673 -3.49 16.16 1.16
CA GLU A 673 -4.35 15.01 0.88
C GLU A 673 -5.83 15.39 1.01
N GLN A 674 -6.69 14.75 0.22
CA GLN A 674 -8.13 14.99 0.23
C GLN A 674 -8.89 13.66 0.30
N ALA A 675 -9.82 13.54 1.25
CA ALA A 675 -10.81 12.47 1.22
C ALA A 675 -11.62 12.56 -0.09
N PHE A 676 -11.84 11.41 -0.72
CA PHE A 676 -12.67 11.32 -1.91
C PHE A 676 -14.13 11.67 -1.59
N LEU A 677 -14.69 11.06 -0.54
CA LEU A 677 -16.02 11.37 -0.01
C LEU A 677 -15.92 12.48 1.04
N GLU A 678 -16.83 13.45 0.96
CA GLU A 678 -17.03 14.39 2.06
C GLU A 678 -17.86 13.70 3.16
N ALA A 679 -17.34 13.70 4.38
CA ALA A 679 -18.00 13.14 5.56
C ALA A 679 -18.69 14.22 6.40
N ARG A 680 -19.60 13.81 7.28
CA ARG A 680 -20.23 14.71 8.25
C ARG A 680 -19.24 15.04 9.38
N SER A 681 -19.52 16.13 10.10
CA SER A 681 -18.81 16.46 11.35
C SER A 681 -19.07 15.36 12.38
N TRP A 682 -18.00 14.79 12.93
CA TRP A 682 -18.07 13.76 13.96
C TRP A 682 -18.59 14.33 15.28
N ASP A 683 -19.59 13.69 15.89
CA ASP A 683 -20.14 14.09 17.19
C ASP A 683 -19.50 13.28 18.32
N SER A 684 -18.53 13.89 18.99
CA SER A 684 -17.62 13.24 19.96
C SER A 684 -18.22 13.04 21.36
N THR A 685 -19.50 12.69 21.46
CA THR A 685 -20.12 12.41 22.76
C THR A 685 -19.48 11.17 23.44
N PRO A 686 -19.31 11.17 24.78
CA PRO A 686 -18.78 10.00 25.49
C PRO A 686 -19.61 8.72 25.33
N GLY A 687 -20.92 8.85 25.05
CA GLY A 687 -21.81 7.72 24.76
C GLY A 687 -21.45 7.02 23.44
N ASN A 688 -21.17 7.80 22.39
CA ASN A 688 -20.76 7.27 21.08
C ASN A 688 -19.45 6.49 21.19
N VAL A 689 -18.48 6.98 21.97
CA VAL A 689 -17.20 6.29 22.21
C VAL A 689 -17.40 4.96 22.96
N ALA A 690 -18.27 4.93 23.98
CA ALA A 690 -18.59 3.69 24.70
C ALA A 690 -19.33 2.68 23.82
N MET A 691 -20.19 3.14 22.90
CA MET A 691 -20.88 2.30 21.92
C MET A 691 -19.91 1.67 20.92
N LEU A 692 -19.01 2.48 20.34
CA LEU A 692 -17.97 2.02 19.41
C LEU A 692 -17.02 0.98 20.04
N LEU A 693 -16.66 1.18 21.32
CA LEU A 693 -15.88 0.24 22.14
C LEU A 693 -16.65 -1.02 22.57
N SER A 694 -17.99 -1.05 22.43
CA SER A 694 -18.80 -2.23 22.77
C SER A 694 -18.98 -3.21 21.61
N GLY A 695 -18.44 -2.86 20.43
CA GLY A 695 -18.56 -3.62 19.18
C GLY A 695 -19.74 -3.17 18.33
N GLY A 696 -19.45 -2.74 17.10
CA GLY A 696 -20.43 -2.80 16.01
C GLY A 696 -20.68 -4.26 15.60
N ASP A 697 -21.79 -4.52 14.90
CA ASP A 697 -22.19 -5.89 14.52
C ASP A 697 -21.08 -6.62 13.74
N ALA A 698 -20.61 -7.74 14.30
CA ALA A 698 -19.52 -8.54 13.75
C ALA A 698 -19.85 -9.26 12.42
N ASN A 699 -21.03 -9.00 11.85
CA ASN A 699 -21.62 -9.76 10.74
C ASN A 699 -21.11 -9.32 9.36
N GLU A 700 -20.76 -8.03 9.20
CA GLU A 700 -20.20 -7.50 7.93
C GLU A 700 -18.79 -6.94 8.15
N ALA A 701 -17.87 -7.83 8.53
CA ALA A 701 -16.46 -7.48 8.71
C ALA A 701 -15.86 -6.88 7.43
N TRP A 702 -15.57 -5.57 7.46
CA TRP A 702 -15.00 -4.81 6.34
C TRP A 702 -13.53 -5.19 6.15
N LYS A 703 -13.29 -6.29 5.43
CA LYS A 703 -12.02 -7.04 5.40
C LYS A 703 -10.86 -6.09 5.04
N THR A 704 -10.12 -5.72 6.07
CA THR A 704 -9.03 -4.75 6.03
C THR A 704 -7.94 -5.23 5.07
N GLU A 705 -7.44 -4.35 4.18
CA GLU A 705 -6.43 -4.75 3.19
C GLU A 705 -5.16 -5.27 3.88
N PHE A 706 -4.73 -4.59 4.95
CA PHE A 706 -3.61 -4.96 5.78
C PHE A 706 -3.92 -4.61 7.25
N GLY A 707 -4.58 -5.47 8.02
CA GLY A 707 -4.85 -5.19 9.44
C GLY A 707 -6.00 -5.98 10.08
N ALA A 708 -6.71 -5.33 11.00
CA ALA A 708 -7.80 -5.92 11.79
C ALA A 708 -9.04 -4.99 11.84
N ASN A 709 -10.10 -5.40 12.54
CA ASN A 709 -11.30 -4.57 12.70
C ASN A 709 -11.03 -3.37 13.63
N GLN A 710 -10.64 -3.62 14.88
CA GLN A 710 -10.39 -2.58 15.89
C GLN A 710 -8.96 -2.64 16.45
N VAL A 711 -8.36 -1.47 16.72
CA VAL A 711 -7.03 -1.36 17.35
C VAL A 711 -7.00 -0.33 18.49
N VAL A 712 -6.26 -0.63 19.56
CA VAL A 712 -5.91 0.31 20.62
C VAL A 712 -4.42 0.65 20.51
N LEU A 713 -4.13 1.87 20.06
CA LEU A 713 -2.78 2.40 19.92
C LEU A 713 -2.29 3.04 21.23
N ARG A 714 -1.07 2.67 21.63
CA ARG A 714 -0.43 3.10 22.87
C ARG A 714 1.00 3.58 22.62
N ARG A 715 1.55 4.34 23.58
CA ARG A 715 2.95 4.80 23.53
C ARG A 715 3.95 3.70 23.90
N THR A 716 3.54 2.76 24.75
CA THR A 716 4.31 1.59 25.18
C THR A 716 3.36 0.48 25.60
N LEU A 717 3.81 -0.77 25.50
CA LEU A 717 3.08 -1.94 26.02
C LEU A 717 3.38 -2.21 27.51
N ALA A 718 4.43 -1.58 28.07
CA ALA A 718 4.88 -1.83 29.45
C ALA A 718 3.88 -1.37 30.53
N SER A 719 3.08 -0.34 30.24
CA SER A 719 1.99 0.10 31.12
C SER A 719 0.82 -0.90 31.03
N PRO A 720 0.16 -1.32 32.13
CA PRO A 720 -0.93 -2.31 32.06
C PRO A 720 -2.10 -1.83 31.19
N VAL A 721 -2.83 -2.76 30.58
CA VAL A 721 -4.05 -2.47 29.81
C VAL A 721 -5.23 -2.28 30.77
N PRO A 722 -6.00 -1.18 30.68
CA PRO A 722 -7.19 -0.97 31.52
C PRO A 722 -8.20 -2.12 31.41
N HIS A 723 -8.73 -2.59 32.54
CA HIS A 723 -9.60 -3.77 32.61
C HIS A 723 -10.89 -3.72 31.77
N PHE A 724 -11.34 -2.52 31.33
CA PHE A 724 -12.48 -2.41 30.42
C PHE A 724 -12.11 -2.79 28.98
N LEU A 725 -10.89 -2.50 28.53
CA LEU A 725 -10.40 -2.91 27.20
C LEU A 725 -10.11 -4.41 27.12
N ALA A 726 -9.78 -5.05 28.24
CA ALA A 726 -9.57 -6.50 28.32
C ALA A 726 -10.86 -7.35 28.12
N LYS A 727 -11.96 -6.73 27.69
CA LYS A 727 -13.24 -7.35 27.31
C LYS A 727 -13.65 -7.05 25.86
N ILE A 728 -12.82 -6.33 25.11
CA ILE A 728 -13.07 -5.90 23.74
C ILE A 728 -12.15 -6.71 22.82
N ASP A 729 -12.66 -7.15 21.68
CA ASP A 729 -11.88 -7.85 20.65
C ASP A 729 -11.09 -6.85 19.78
N ALA A 730 -10.20 -6.09 20.43
CA ALA A 730 -9.40 -5.03 19.81
C ALA A 730 -7.90 -5.27 20.04
N VAL A 731 -7.12 -5.17 18.96
CA VAL A 731 -5.68 -5.46 18.98
C VAL A 731 -4.95 -4.34 19.73
N VAL A 732 -4.17 -4.65 20.77
CA VAL A 732 -3.38 -3.63 21.50
C VAL A 732 -1.99 -3.52 20.90
N MET A 733 -1.66 -2.34 20.36
CA MET A 733 -0.41 -2.12 19.61
C MET A 733 0.25 -0.78 19.98
N THR A 734 1.51 -0.63 19.59
CA THR A 734 2.20 0.67 19.55
C THR A 734 2.14 1.27 18.15
N ILE A 735 2.33 2.59 18.02
CA ILE A 735 2.35 3.26 16.70
C ILE A 735 3.36 2.62 15.72
N PRO A 736 4.59 2.25 16.12
CA PRO A 736 5.52 1.55 15.23
C PRO A 736 4.97 0.20 14.72
N GLN A 737 4.40 -0.63 15.59
CA GLN A 737 3.80 -1.92 15.21
C GLN A 737 2.59 -1.80 14.28
N ALA A 738 1.86 -0.70 14.38
CA ALA A 738 0.71 -0.38 13.53
C ALA A 738 1.09 0.25 12.18
N LYS A 739 2.38 0.51 11.91
CA LYS A 739 2.80 1.17 10.66
C LYS A 739 2.60 0.27 9.44
N GLY A 740 2.03 0.87 8.40
CA GLY A 740 1.62 0.21 7.16
C GLY A 740 0.29 -0.53 7.27
N LEU A 741 -0.33 -0.55 8.45
CA LEU A 741 -1.61 -1.23 8.70
C LEU A 741 -2.77 -0.23 8.69
N GLU A 742 -3.92 -0.74 8.26
CA GLU A 742 -5.22 -0.07 8.30
C GLU A 742 -6.12 -0.78 9.34
N PHE A 743 -7.16 -0.10 9.82
CA PHE A 743 -8.15 -0.65 10.76
C PHE A 743 -9.49 0.06 10.55
N ASN A 744 -10.63 -0.62 10.76
CA ASN A 744 -11.94 0.03 10.65
C ASN A 744 -12.26 0.91 11.87
N ASP A 745 -11.73 0.60 13.08
CA ASP A 745 -11.71 1.51 14.26
C ASP A 745 -10.29 1.67 14.86
N VAL A 746 -9.94 2.89 15.30
CA VAL A 746 -8.64 3.22 15.91
C VAL A 746 -8.81 4.05 17.19
N PHE A 747 -8.39 3.50 18.34
CA PHE A 747 -8.44 4.18 19.64
C PHE A 747 -7.04 4.54 20.13
N ILE A 748 -6.72 5.83 20.29
CA ILE A 748 -5.42 6.28 20.83
C ILE A 748 -5.53 6.48 22.35
N LEU A 749 -5.08 5.50 23.14
CA LEU A 749 -5.22 5.51 24.60
C LEU A 749 -4.01 6.17 25.29
N ASN A 750 -4.25 7.27 26.00
CA ASN A 750 -3.32 7.94 26.92
C ASN A 750 -1.91 8.24 26.34
N PHE A 751 -1.78 8.32 25.02
CA PHE A 751 -0.49 8.35 24.31
C PHE A 751 0.46 9.49 24.74
N PHE A 752 -0.11 10.62 25.17
CA PHE A 752 0.63 11.79 25.62
C PHE A 752 1.00 11.76 27.12
N ALA A 753 0.39 10.89 27.93
CA ALA A 753 0.65 10.82 29.37
C ALA A 753 2.07 10.35 29.69
N ASP A 754 2.52 9.30 29.00
CA ASP A 754 3.88 8.73 29.14
C ASP A 754 4.93 9.47 28.28
N SER A 755 4.65 10.71 27.87
CA SER A 755 5.53 11.48 26.97
C SER A 755 6.67 12.18 27.72
N PRO A 756 7.93 12.14 27.21
CA PRO A 756 9.03 12.89 27.80
C PRO A 756 8.88 14.40 27.57
N CYS A 757 8.31 14.79 26.43
CA CYS A 757 7.87 16.13 26.13
C CYS A 757 6.61 16.47 26.95
N LYS A 758 6.55 17.66 27.52
CA LYS A 758 5.48 18.14 28.41
C LYS A 758 5.03 19.56 28.05
N GLU A 759 5.94 20.53 28.17
CA GLU A 759 5.66 21.93 27.85
C GLU A 759 5.57 22.15 26.33
N GLU A 760 6.32 21.36 25.55
CA GLU A 760 6.32 21.38 24.09
C GLU A 760 4.93 21.06 23.51
N TRP A 761 4.14 20.20 24.17
CA TRP A 761 2.75 19.96 23.77
C TRP A 761 1.86 21.18 23.97
N ARG A 762 2.11 22.02 24.99
CA ARG A 762 1.36 23.26 25.18
C ARG A 762 1.67 24.26 24.07
N ILE A 763 2.94 24.34 23.65
CA ILE A 763 3.36 25.18 22.50
C ILE A 763 2.70 24.68 21.21
N LEU A 764 2.68 23.36 20.97
CA LEU A 764 2.03 22.78 19.79
C LEU A 764 0.50 23.00 19.79
N LEU A 765 -0.16 22.85 20.94
CA LEU A 765 -1.58 23.14 21.11
C LEU A 765 -1.92 24.63 20.92
N GLN A 766 -0.99 25.54 21.21
CA GLN A 766 -1.14 26.98 20.92
C GLN A 766 -0.88 27.33 19.45
N ALA A 767 -0.22 26.45 18.69
CA ALA A 767 0.11 26.66 17.28
C ALA A 767 -0.95 26.08 16.32
N LEU A 768 -1.71 25.07 16.75
CA LEU A 768 -2.82 24.52 15.99
C LEU A 768 -3.93 25.56 15.77
N PRO A 769 -4.56 25.63 14.59
CA PRO A 769 -5.75 26.44 14.38
C PRO A 769 -6.94 25.88 15.19
N CYS A 770 -7.73 26.77 15.77
CA CYS A 770 -8.98 26.47 16.49
C CYS A 770 -10.13 26.08 15.55
#